data_AF-A0A6A5GHH8-F1
#
_entry.id   AF-A0A6A5GHH8-F1
#
_cell.length_a   1.000
_cell.length_b   1.000
_cell.length_c   1.000
_cell.angle_alpha   90.00
_cell.angle_beta   90.00
_cell.angle_gamma   90.00
#
_symmetry.space_group_name_H-M   'P 1'
#
loop_
_entity.id
_entity.type
_entity.pdbx_description
1 polymer ?
#
loop_
_entity_poly.entity_id
_entity_poly.type
_entity_poly.pdbx_seq_one_letter_code
_entity_poly.pdbx_strand_id
1 'polypeptide(L)'
;MTTPFPLLHLPRLALILVFQHMGHRYSMHEILAFCHVSKRARSVAKCLKFIPPKYFVLNQHASSMEIILYFMRHPTVRLCYRKEKDSVTLQSEATATAWTNIGFTVVEWTKRMFDVSNCEKFETVMLHKPPEFDDFFSIFSEHCRRIGKLILYPVSTDSFTKQVVETLLPITSNISFYISKDSFKDPKELRKILSQEIDSMEIHVRGSPFSLNLSDLITSNAVKFFLRGLTLTQKELNEFFKMWKRNECNPRLEYLTVLLYEDVFEDAILSGLDAVKVLNGSSSRSSNIGYSDKIAGFDIKRIDGKIGTIKFGLNFVNFYFSKVCKQRSSLALRSSDAVSSDSTRHRSHSQLCRSQFTRVAVVRCGLAPTPPDIDSSSHSCPLPPTKMTTPFPLLRLPKHALIPVFQQMKLIDVIALSLLSNRARILSKTSCGLSVTSINIAAINHSLDLDIVLSDDKKLQILLCLIPENYKEFVVVSVDNKTVIWRTLGLSTTECVHRILDVTNCESIQELKFYETDSFDELPILATLPHIEQIYISRDCNEVFVHKMLEMLSKVTSNIDMCQDWFRNLEQFQKVLMLNMNSITIYAMNLRDPTRVRLSLDDLLISNAVHLHLYDVMISVKTLNRFFKLWMRKKSNPRLEHLKFLTLEEVSPDVLLKGLNALEMPQTTTRTFRVSDHTNSRCREKVVTGGLDVMRSDGTRATVAIEAKAGTTILDFYDVDSVPSLTSSNACPYSVFKHMQPVEVIAFSLLSKRANNLSKILRKLSPRNIDLKGKSDHLDISFCFATWYNVELSLYFYKENAPDLADARFRNRAFTHGNMGLSASQWLERVLDVMNNESLMKISVEGTPQFDVCDAFATLTKLPSLRIMDNCDDSFAKKALEILSPVTAKVELFKIPYKNREEFQKFLKTNLNYLFINTHQFSRFTLDDLLVTNALKVELRGVRMTARDLNRFFTSWFQSKCDSRLEHLTLRIEVFNDWSLPEILNAVPFPRDQKRRFFYSKPLDTPSKTFRGGHDIERADGRKAIITFEIKFNMMYTNIYILP
;
A
#
# COMPACT_ATOMS: atom_id res chain seq x y z
N MET A 1 -15.74 46.33 -1.27
CA MET A 1 -15.02 46.91 -2.43
C MET A 1 -15.83 46.64 -3.69
N THR A 2 -15.92 47.59 -4.63
CA THR A 2 -16.98 47.63 -5.64
C THR A 2 -16.46 48.00 -7.04
N THR A 3 -15.61 47.15 -7.60
CA THR A 3 -15.42 47.01 -9.05
C THR A 3 -15.55 45.53 -9.41
N PRO A 4 -16.54 45.12 -10.22
CA PRO A 4 -16.68 43.72 -10.62
C PRO A 4 -15.54 43.30 -11.55
N PHE A 5 -15.04 42.08 -11.37
CA PHE A 5 -13.94 41.52 -12.15
C PHE A 5 -14.27 41.51 -13.66
N PRO A 6 -13.38 41.93 -14.59
CA PRO A 6 -13.73 42.21 -15.98
C PRO A 6 -14.47 41.08 -16.72
N LEU A 7 -14.13 39.82 -16.44
CA LEU A 7 -14.82 38.65 -17.00
C LEU A 7 -16.34 38.62 -16.76
N LEU A 8 -16.84 39.30 -15.73
CA LEU A 8 -18.27 39.35 -15.39
C LEU A 8 -19.10 40.19 -16.38
N HIS A 9 -18.46 41.09 -17.15
CA HIS A 9 -19.13 41.89 -18.18
C HIS A 9 -19.28 41.15 -19.52
N LEU A 10 -18.53 40.07 -19.74
CA LEU A 10 -18.54 39.32 -20.99
C LEU A 10 -19.95 38.81 -21.37
N PRO A 11 -20.33 38.81 -22.66
CA PRO A 11 -21.57 38.19 -23.14
C PRO A 11 -21.70 36.72 -22.72
N ARG A 12 -22.93 36.21 -22.59
CA ARG A 12 -23.20 34.84 -22.10
C ARG A 12 -22.46 33.76 -22.90
N LEU A 13 -22.34 33.93 -24.21
CA LEU A 13 -21.60 33.01 -25.10
C LEU A 13 -20.08 33.05 -24.86
N ALA A 14 -19.51 34.22 -24.59
CA ALA A 14 -18.08 34.35 -24.26
C ALA A 14 -17.78 33.75 -22.87
N LEU A 15 -18.66 33.95 -21.88
CA LEU A 15 -18.58 33.27 -20.58
C LEU A 15 -18.65 31.74 -20.72
N ILE A 16 -19.49 31.22 -21.61
CA ILE A 16 -19.56 29.78 -21.93
C ILE A 16 -18.22 29.26 -22.45
N LEU A 17 -17.59 29.96 -23.41
CA LEU A 17 -16.30 29.55 -23.97
C LEU A 17 -15.17 29.57 -22.93
N VAL A 18 -15.11 30.60 -22.07
CA VAL A 18 -14.17 30.66 -20.94
C VAL A 18 -14.36 29.47 -20.00
N PHE A 19 -15.61 29.17 -19.64
CA PHE A 19 -15.97 28.08 -18.72
C PHE A 19 -15.66 26.70 -19.30
N GLN A 20 -15.86 26.51 -20.60
CA GLN A 20 -15.46 25.30 -21.31
C GLN A 20 -13.93 25.15 -21.34
N HIS A 21 -13.19 26.23 -21.60
CA HIS A 21 -11.72 26.21 -21.61
C HIS A 21 -11.13 25.88 -20.23
N MET A 22 -11.67 26.46 -19.15
CA MET A 22 -11.35 26.10 -17.76
C MET A 22 -11.66 24.62 -17.48
N GLY A 23 -12.84 24.14 -17.88
CA GLY A 23 -13.29 22.76 -17.68
C GLY A 23 -12.36 21.69 -18.28
N HIS A 24 -11.56 22.04 -19.30
CA HIS A 24 -10.59 21.15 -19.92
C HIS A 24 -9.25 21.01 -19.15
N ARG A 25 -8.93 21.87 -18.17
CA ARG A 25 -7.61 21.91 -17.51
C ARG A 25 -7.68 21.99 -15.97
N TYR A 26 -8.07 20.89 -15.31
CA TYR A 26 -7.97 20.66 -13.86
C TYR A 26 -8.66 21.68 -12.90
N SER A 27 -9.23 22.79 -13.40
CA SER A 27 -9.61 23.95 -12.58
C SER A 27 -11.08 24.00 -12.14
N MET A 28 -11.69 22.85 -11.84
CA MET A 28 -13.05 22.78 -11.26
C MET A 28 -13.22 23.65 -10.01
N HIS A 29 -12.15 23.82 -9.21
CA HIS A 29 -12.14 24.69 -8.05
C HIS A 29 -12.28 26.19 -8.42
N GLU A 30 -11.71 26.65 -9.54
CA GLU A 30 -11.86 28.02 -10.03
C GLU A 30 -13.30 28.28 -10.51
N ILE A 31 -13.87 27.32 -11.25
CA ILE A 31 -15.26 27.39 -11.73
C ILE A 31 -16.22 27.48 -10.55
N LEU A 32 -16.02 26.64 -9.53
CA LEU A 32 -16.80 26.67 -8.28
C LEU A 32 -16.63 28.02 -7.55
N ALA A 33 -15.39 28.47 -7.31
CA ALA A 33 -15.10 29.77 -6.70
C ALA A 33 -15.81 30.93 -7.44
N PHE A 34 -15.73 30.97 -8.77
CA PHE A 34 -16.35 32.00 -9.59
C PHE A 34 -17.90 31.94 -9.55
N CYS A 35 -18.48 30.74 -9.41
CA CYS A 35 -19.93 30.56 -9.22
C CYS A 35 -20.44 30.90 -7.81
N HIS A 36 -19.57 30.86 -6.79
CA HIS A 36 -19.91 31.36 -5.46
C HIS A 36 -19.98 32.89 -5.42
N VAL A 37 -19.08 33.59 -6.11
CA VAL A 37 -19.04 35.08 -6.12
C VAL A 37 -19.97 35.74 -7.15
N SER A 38 -20.52 35.01 -8.13
CA SER A 38 -21.37 35.60 -9.18
C SER A 38 -22.63 34.79 -9.51
N LYS A 39 -23.79 35.46 -9.45
CA LYS A 39 -25.09 34.91 -9.90
C LYS A 39 -25.08 34.59 -11.41
N ARG A 40 -24.43 35.44 -12.23
CA ARG A 40 -24.30 35.27 -13.69
C ARG A 40 -23.40 34.06 -14.02
N ALA A 41 -22.30 33.88 -13.29
CA ALA A 41 -21.42 32.72 -13.40
C ALA A 41 -22.17 31.42 -13.08
N ARG A 42 -22.88 31.37 -11.94
CA ARG A 42 -23.66 30.19 -11.52
C ARG A 42 -24.72 29.79 -12.54
N SER A 43 -25.42 30.76 -13.13
CA SER A 43 -26.39 30.52 -14.21
C SER A 43 -25.75 29.92 -15.46
N VAL A 44 -24.52 30.33 -15.82
CA VAL A 44 -23.77 29.73 -16.93
C VAL A 44 -23.33 28.30 -16.59
N ALA A 45 -22.73 28.05 -15.43
CA ALA A 45 -22.31 26.72 -15.02
C ALA A 45 -23.48 25.71 -14.95
N LYS A 46 -24.62 26.13 -14.39
CA LYS A 46 -25.83 25.29 -14.30
C LYS A 46 -26.41 24.93 -15.67
N CYS A 47 -26.22 25.78 -16.70
CA CYS A 47 -26.55 25.44 -18.08
C CYS A 47 -25.53 24.52 -18.75
N LEU A 48 -24.27 24.54 -18.34
CA LEU A 48 -23.19 23.75 -18.95
C LEU A 48 -23.15 22.28 -18.51
N LYS A 49 -23.86 21.92 -17.42
CA LYS A 49 -23.90 20.55 -16.87
C LYS A 49 -22.52 19.89 -16.80
N PHE A 50 -21.60 20.55 -16.09
CA PHE A 50 -20.26 20.04 -15.85
C PHE A 50 -20.28 18.61 -15.29
N ILE A 51 -19.22 17.85 -15.59
CA ILE A 51 -19.10 16.42 -15.26
C ILE A 51 -19.40 16.23 -13.76
N PRO A 52 -20.46 15.50 -13.39
CA PRO A 52 -20.80 15.36 -11.99
C PRO A 52 -19.72 14.58 -11.24
N PRO A 53 -19.50 14.88 -9.95
CA PRO A 53 -18.61 14.08 -9.11
C PRO A 53 -19.14 12.65 -9.02
N LYS A 54 -18.22 11.69 -8.93
CA LYS A 54 -18.56 10.29 -8.68
C LYS A 54 -19.05 10.08 -7.25
N TYR A 55 -18.50 10.84 -6.29
CA TYR A 55 -18.92 10.81 -4.90
C TYR A 55 -19.07 12.25 -4.38
N PHE A 56 -20.21 12.53 -3.76
CA PHE A 56 -20.45 13.78 -3.04
C PHE A 56 -20.62 13.45 -1.56
N VAL A 57 -19.70 13.93 -0.73
CA VAL A 57 -19.55 13.54 0.67
C VAL A 57 -19.66 14.76 1.58
N LEU A 58 -20.35 14.61 2.70
CA LEU A 58 -20.48 15.63 3.74
C LEU A 58 -19.91 15.08 5.05
N ASN A 59 -18.86 15.71 5.59
CA ASN A 59 -18.30 15.43 6.91
C ASN A 59 -18.67 16.58 7.85
N GLN A 60 -19.20 16.26 9.03
CA GLN A 60 -19.64 17.27 10.00
C GLN A 60 -19.05 17.00 11.38
N HIS A 61 -18.47 18.05 11.98
CA HIS A 61 -18.01 18.13 13.36
C HIS A 61 -18.75 19.29 14.08
N ALA A 62 -18.50 19.49 15.37
CA ALA A 62 -19.26 20.45 16.18
C ALA A 62 -19.20 21.89 15.62
N SER A 63 -18.00 22.48 15.52
CA SER A 63 -17.77 23.84 15.03
C SER A 63 -17.34 23.93 13.55
N SER A 64 -17.28 22.80 12.82
CA SER A 64 -16.82 22.76 11.42
C SER A 64 -17.52 21.72 10.54
N MET A 65 -17.61 22.02 9.24
CA MET A 65 -18.24 21.16 8.23
C MET A 65 -17.38 21.14 6.96
N GLU A 66 -17.18 19.98 6.36
CA GLU A 66 -16.46 19.78 5.10
C GLU A 66 -17.38 19.11 4.07
N ILE A 67 -17.48 19.69 2.87
CA ILE A 67 -18.14 19.09 1.70
C ILE A 67 -17.06 18.69 0.69
N ILE A 68 -17.03 17.42 0.28
CA ILE A 68 -16.05 16.87 -0.66
C ILE A 68 -16.72 16.41 -1.96
N LEU A 69 -16.18 16.92 -3.08
CA LEU A 69 -16.48 16.53 -4.46
C LEU A 69 -15.32 15.66 -5.00
N TYR A 70 -15.57 14.38 -5.23
CA TYR A 70 -14.61 13.48 -5.89
C TYR A 70 -14.95 13.29 -7.36
N PHE A 71 -14.08 13.71 -8.27
CA PHE A 71 -14.25 13.54 -9.71
C PHE A 71 -13.37 12.40 -10.25
N MET A 72 -13.79 11.72 -11.33
CA MET A 72 -13.01 10.61 -11.92
C MET A 72 -11.78 11.04 -12.73
N ARG A 73 -11.68 12.33 -13.10
CA ARG A 73 -10.63 12.89 -13.98
C ARG A 73 -10.21 14.33 -13.63
N HIS A 74 -10.65 14.84 -12.48
CA HIS A 74 -10.29 16.17 -11.96
C HIS A 74 -9.92 16.05 -10.48
N PRO A 75 -9.18 17.01 -9.90
CA PRO A 75 -8.76 16.96 -8.50
C PRO A 75 -9.97 16.92 -7.57
N THR A 76 -9.80 16.29 -6.40
CA THR A 76 -10.78 16.38 -5.30
C THR A 76 -10.95 17.84 -4.89
N VAL A 77 -12.20 18.32 -4.81
CA VAL A 77 -12.50 19.68 -4.32
C VAL A 77 -13.19 19.61 -2.97
N ARG A 78 -12.72 20.38 -2.00
CA ARG A 78 -13.19 20.42 -0.60
C ARG A 78 -13.65 21.83 -0.24
N LEU A 79 -14.87 21.98 0.28
CA LEU A 79 -15.36 23.23 0.87
C LEU A 79 -15.44 23.06 2.40
N CYS A 80 -14.56 23.73 3.13
CA CYS A 80 -14.47 23.64 4.60
C CYS A 80 -15.01 24.92 5.26
N TYR A 81 -16.11 24.81 6.00
CA TYR A 81 -16.71 25.87 6.83
C TYR A 81 -16.22 25.74 8.29
N ARG A 82 -15.86 26.84 8.95
CA ARG A 82 -15.52 26.89 10.39
C ARG A 82 -16.20 28.06 11.09
N LYS A 83 -16.99 27.75 12.13
CA LYS A 83 -17.75 28.73 12.94
C LYS A 83 -16.83 29.68 13.70
N GLU A 84 -15.87 29.13 14.44
CA GLU A 84 -14.93 29.85 15.33
C GLU A 84 -14.15 31.00 14.66
N LYS A 85 -13.95 30.91 13.34
CA LYS A 85 -13.14 31.85 12.54
C LYS A 85 -13.96 32.59 11.48
N ASP A 86 -15.28 32.40 11.49
CA ASP A 86 -16.24 32.80 10.45
C ASP A 86 -15.65 32.74 9.04
N SER A 87 -15.17 31.54 8.65
CA SER A 87 -14.33 31.35 7.47
C SER A 87 -14.72 30.13 6.67
N VAL A 88 -14.57 30.25 5.35
CA VAL A 88 -14.91 29.23 4.37
C VAL A 88 -13.75 29.09 3.40
N THR A 89 -13.15 27.90 3.32
CA THR A 89 -12.03 27.65 2.39
C THR A 89 -12.43 26.63 1.34
N LEU A 90 -12.28 26.96 0.06
CA LEU A 90 -12.37 26.02 -1.05
C LEU A 90 -10.95 25.56 -1.41
N GLN A 91 -10.72 24.25 -1.39
CA GLN A 91 -9.40 23.64 -1.59
C GLN A 91 -9.47 22.60 -2.70
N SER A 92 -8.39 22.48 -3.46
CA SER A 92 -8.11 21.38 -4.39
C SER A 92 -6.73 20.81 -4.09
N GLU A 93 -6.37 19.67 -4.70
CA GLU A 93 -5.06 19.04 -4.52
C GLU A 93 -3.87 19.93 -4.97
N ALA A 94 -4.12 21.01 -5.74
CA ALA A 94 -3.11 21.95 -6.20
C ALA A 94 -3.21 23.37 -5.59
N THR A 95 -4.35 23.74 -4.99
CA THR A 95 -4.67 25.15 -4.65
C THR A 95 -5.56 25.26 -3.41
N ALA A 96 -5.44 26.34 -2.64
CA ALA A 96 -6.34 26.65 -1.53
C ALA A 96 -6.76 28.12 -1.56
N THR A 97 -8.07 28.36 -1.69
CA THR A 97 -8.67 29.70 -1.68
C THR A 97 -9.46 29.88 -0.38
N ALA A 98 -9.05 30.85 0.44
CA ALA A 98 -9.72 31.16 1.69
C ALA A 98 -10.58 32.43 1.56
N TRP A 99 -11.80 32.37 2.09
CA TRP A 99 -12.67 33.52 2.26
C TRP A 99 -13.01 33.68 3.75
N THR A 100 -12.86 34.90 4.28
CA THR A 100 -13.68 35.33 5.41
C THR A 100 -15.13 35.34 4.97
N ASN A 101 -16.07 34.96 5.84
CA ASN A 101 -17.44 34.68 5.41
C ASN A 101 -18.10 35.93 4.79
N ILE A 102 -18.76 35.72 3.67
CA ILE A 102 -19.41 36.77 2.86
C ILE A 102 -20.90 36.88 3.25
N GLY A 103 -21.23 36.53 4.51
CA GLY A 103 -22.59 36.54 5.06
C GLY A 103 -23.51 35.45 4.53
N PHE A 104 -23.01 34.26 4.18
CA PHE A 104 -23.85 33.14 3.71
C PHE A 104 -23.92 32.01 4.75
N THR A 105 -25.12 31.45 4.93
CA THR A 105 -25.41 30.35 5.87
C THR A 105 -24.95 29.00 5.32
N VAL A 106 -24.94 27.97 6.18
CA VAL A 106 -24.46 26.62 5.82
C VAL A 106 -25.38 25.99 4.75
N VAL A 107 -26.68 26.25 4.85
CA VAL A 107 -27.68 25.90 3.81
C VAL A 107 -27.33 26.54 2.46
N GLU A 108 -27.10 27.86 2.42
CA GLU A 108 -26.86 28.59 1.17
C GLU A 108 -25.51 28.21 0.52
N TRP A 109 -24.46 27.93 1.31
CA TRP A 109 -23.22 27.35 0.79
C TRP A 109 -23.44 25.98 0.15
N THR A 110 -24.19 25.10 0.83
CA THR A 110 -24.45 23.73 0.35
C THR A 110 -25.33 23.74 -0.91
N LYS A 111 -26.36 24.61 -0.94
CA LYS A 111 -27.25 24.84 -2.09
C LYS A 111 -26.47 25.22 -3.34
N ARG A 112 -25.49 26.13 -3.21
CA ARG A 112 -24.59 26.54 -4.30
C ARG A 112 -23.71 25.42 -4.83
N MET A 113 -23.23 24.52 -3.96
CA MET A 113 -22.43 23.36 -4.38
C MET A 113 -23.26 22.43 -5.27
N PHE A 114 -24.50 22.09 -4.87
CA PHE A 114 -25.43 21.28 -5.68
C PHE A 114 -25.78 21.94 -7.03
N ASP A 115 -26.02 23.26 -7.03
CA ASP A 115 -26.36 24.07 -8.22
C ASP A 115 -25.31 23.97 -9.35
N VAL A 116 -24.05 23.71 -9.00
CA VAL A 116 -22.90 23.68 -9.92
C VAL A 116 -22.39 22.25 -10.17
N SER A 117 -22.49 21.35 -9.19
CA SER A 117 -21.99 19.97 -9.30
C SER A 117 -22.89 19.00 -10.07
N ASN A 118 -24.14 19.40 -10.39
CA ASN A 118 -25.14 18.54 -11.03
C ASN A 118 -25.38 17.22 -10.26
N CYS A 119 -25.38 17.29 -8.92
CA CYS A 119 -25.75 16.19 -8.03
C CYS A 119 -27.24 16.22 -7.66
N GLU A 120 -27.81 15.03 -7.44
CA GLU A 120 -29.21 14.87 -6.97
C GLU A 120 -29.30 14.32 -5.53
N LYS A 121 -28.21 13.74 -5.01
CA LYS A 121 -28.11 13.13 -3.68
C LYS A 121 -26.75 13.38 -3.04
N PHE A 122 -26.64 13.19 -1.73
CA PHE A 122 -25.36 12.88 -1.09
C PHE A 122 -25.05 11.40 -1.29
N GLU A 123 -23.82 11.04 -1.62
CA GLU A 123 -23.42 9.62 -1.60
C GLU A 123 -23.12 9.17 -0.18
N THR A 124 -22.43 10.01 0.62
CA THR A 124 -22.15 9.72 2.03
C THR A 124 -22.30 10.97 2.90
N VAL A 125 -22.91 10.82 4.07
CA VAL A 125 -22.96 11.83 5.13
C VAL A 125 -22.31 11.24 6.38
N MET A 126 -21.35 11.93 7.00
CA MET A 126 -20.66 11.51 8.22
C MET A 126 -20.85 12.56 9.32
N LEU A 127 -21.47 12.17 10.44
CA LEU A 127 -21.68 13.05 11.59
C LEU A 127 -20.78 12.60 12.75
N HIS A 128 -19.92 13.50 13.23
CA HIS A 128 -18.92 13.19 14.27
C HIS A 128 -19.26 13.70 15.67
N LYS A 129 -20.09 14.73 15.78
CA LYS A 129 -20.55 15.39 17.01
C LYS A 129 -21.88 16.10 16.73
N PRO A 130 -22.70 16.46 17.73
CA PRO A 130 -23.79 17.42 17.53
C PRO A 130 -23.27 18.72 16.87
N PRO A 131 -23.92 19.25 15.82
CA PRO A 131 -23.53 20.49 15.16
C PRO A 131 -23.85 21.71 16.03
N GLU A 132 -22.98 22.72 15.97
CA GLU A 132 -23.21 24.04 16.59
C GLU A 132 -23.88 25.02 15.61
N PHE A 133 -24.46 24.55 14.51
CA PHE A 133 -25.13 25.38 13.50
C PHE A 133 -26.63 25.11 13.52
N ASP A 134 -27.42 26.12 13.87
CA ASP A 134 -28.88 26.01 14.01
C ASP A 134 -29.59 25.68 12.68
N ASP A 135 -28.94 25.96 11.54
CA ASP A 135 -29.42 25.67 10.18
C ASP A 135 -28.90 24.34 9.59
N PHE A 136 -28.12 23.53 10.32
CA PHE A 136 -27.51 22.32 9.74
C PHE A 136 -28.55 21.32 9.16
N PHE A 137 -29.64 21.07 9.88
CA PHE A 137 -30.63 20.08 9.45
C PHE A 137 -31.51 20.55 8.28
N SER A 138 -31.64 21.86 8.02
CA SER A 138 -32.42 22.37 6.88
C SER A 138 -31.69 22.28 5.53
N ILE A 139 -30.40 21.89 5.52
CA ILE A 139 -29.65 21.44 4.33
C ILE A 139 -30.40 20.31 3.59
N PHE A 140 -31.12 19.47 4.36
CA PHE A 140 -31.80 18.27 3.89
C PHE A 140 -33.28 18.53 3.57
N SER A 141 -33.95 19.41 4.32
CA SER A 141 -35.40 19.64 4.17
C SER A 141 -35.77 20.39 2.89
N GLU A 142 -35.02 21.41 2.48
CA GLU A 142 -35.45 22.31 1.39
C GLU A 142 -35.49 21.63 0.01
N HIS A 143 -34.77 20.51 -0.19
CA HIS A 143 -34.52 19.94 -1.54
C HIS A 143 -34.69 18.41 -1.62
N CYS A 144 -35.26 17.73 -0.61
CA CYS A 144 -35.57 16.29 -0.61
C CYS A 144 -34.41 15.36 -1.08
N ARG A 145 -33.17 15.72 -0.73
CA ARG A 145 -31.95 15.03 -1.19
C ARG A 145 -31.80 13.68 -0.48
N ARG A 146 -31.82 12.58 -1.23
CA ARG A 146 -31.51 11.25 -0.68
C ARG A 146 -30.08 11.18 -0.16
N ILE A 147 -29.84 10.29 0.81
CA ILE A 147 -28.53 9.96 1.38
C ILE A 147 -28.20 8.51 1.00
N GLY A 148 -27.12 8.31 0.23
CA GLY A 148 -26.67 6.98 -0.17
C GLY A 148 -26.25 6.14 1.03
N LYS A 149 -25.37 6.68 1.87
CA LYS A 149 -24.93 6.09 3.15
C LYS A 149 -24.79 7.15 4.25
N LEU A 150 -25.48 6.98 5.37
CA LEU A 150 -25.29 7.78 6.59
C LEU A 150 -24.28 7.08 7.52
N ILE A 151 -23.36 7.82 8.11
CA ILE A 151 -22.35 7.32 9.06
C ILE A 151 -22.41 8.18 10.32
N LEU A 152 -22.58 7.53 11.48
CA LEU A 152 -22.76 8.18 12.77
C LEU A 152 -21.68 7.69 13.73
N TYR A 153 -20.90 8.62 14.28
CA TYR A 153 -19.81 8.33 15.22
C TYR A 153 -20.24 8.59 16.69
N PRO A 154 -19.54 8.03 17.70
CA PRO A 154 -20.07 7.95 19.06
C PRO A 154 -19.95 9.26 19.85
N VAL A 155 -20.81 10.24 19.52
CA VAL A 155 -21.19 11.36 20.41
C VAL A 155 -22.66 11.71 20.17
N SER A 156 -23.54 11.28 21.06
CA SER A 156 -24.98 11.51 20.99
C SER A 156 -25.50 12.09 22.31
N THR A 157 -25.97 13.34 22.27
CA THR A 157 -27.00 13.79 23.21
C THR A 157 -28.36 13.32 22.70
N ASP A 158 -29.31 13.12 23.61
CA ASP A 158 -30.60 12.52 23.28
C ASP A 158 -31.40 13.37 22.25
N SER A 159 -31.25 14.70 22.34
CA SER A 159 -31.80 15.67 21.36
C SER A 159 -31.19 15.54 19.95
N PHE A 160 -29.88 15.36 19.84
CA PHE A 160 -29.21 15.21 18.54
C PHE A 160 -29.61 13.89 17.86
N THR A 161 -29.68 12.81 18.63
CA THR A 161 -30.17 11.50 18.14
C THR A 161 -31.58 11.63 17.58
N LYS A 162 -32.47 12.32 18.32
CA LYS A 162 -33.85 12.57 17.88
C LYS A 162 -33.91 13.33 16.54
N GLN A 163 -33.14 14.43 16.39
CA GLN A 163 -33.12 15.19 15.13
C GLN A 163 -32.59 14.37 13.94
N VAL A 164 -31.59 13.51 14.16
CA VAL A 164 -31.09 12.57 13.13
C VAL A 164 -32.15 11.53 12.75
N VAL A 165 -32.86 10.97 13.75
CA VAL A 165 -33.95 10.01 13.55
C VAL A 165 -35.11 10.62 12.75
N GLU A 166 -35.54 11.83 13.12
CA GLU A 166 -36.70 12.49 12.51
C GLU A 166 -36.39 13.11 11.14
N THR A 167 -35.15 13.57 10.89
CA THR A 167 -34.79 14.31 9.67
C THR A 167 -34.04 13.48 8.63
N LEU A 168 -33.11 12.60 9.05
CA LEU A 168 -32.12 12.00 8.14
C LEU A 168 -32.41 10.54 7.81
N LEU A 169 -33.01 9.76 8.73
CA LEU A 169 -33.36 8.36 8.44
C LEU A 169 -34.41 8.20 7.32
N PRO A 170 -35.48 9.01 7.23
CA PRO A 170 -36.50 8.86 6.17
C PRO A 170 -35.97 9.09 4.74
N ILE A 171 -34.77 9.65 4.59
CA ILE A 171 -34.11 9.93 3.31
C ILE A 171 -32.86 9.08 3.07
N THR A 172 -32.56 8.11 3.94
CA THR A 172 -31.31 7.31 3.94
C THR A 172 -31.57 5.85 3.54
N SER A 173 -30.84 5.33 2.55
CA SER A 173 -30.93 3.90 2.15
C SER A 173 -30.01 2.96 2.94
N ASN A 174 -28.80 3.42 3.31
CA ASN A 174 -27.80 2.60 4.01
C ASN A 174 -27.24 3.37 5.22
N ILE A 175 -26.93 2.68 6.31
CA ILE A 175 -26.47 3.34 7.54
C ILE A 175 -25.34 2.57 8.23
N SER A 176 -24.45 3.29 8.92
CA SER A 176 -23.40 2.71 9.76
C SER A 176 -23.23 3.47 11.06
N PHE A 177 -23.36 2.75 12.16
CA PHE A 177 -23.15 3.26 13.51
C PHE A 177 -21.77 2.83 14.01
N TYR A 178 -21.02 3.78 14.56
CA TYR A 178 -19.91 3.51 15.46
C TYR A 178 -20.37 3.85 16.88
N ILE A 179 -20.57 2.82 17.70
CA ILE A 179 -21.20 2.90 19.02
C ILE A 179 -20.14 2.73 20.12
N SER A 180 -20.27 3.49 21.20
CA SER A 180 -19.63 3.25 22.50
C SER A 180 -20.69 2.87 23.54
N LYS A 181 -20.27 2.31 24.68
CA LYS A 181 -21.16 1.92 25.79
C LYS A 181 -22.22 2.98 26.12
N ASP A 182 -21.83 4.25 26.15
CA ASP A 182 -22.65 5.36 26.62
C ASP A 182 -23.35 6.15 25.47
N SER A 183 -23.35 5.63 24.24
CA SER A 183 -23.91 6.33 23.06
C SER A 183 -25.44 6.39 23.02
N PHE A 184 -26.15 5.54 23.77
CA PHE A 184 -27.61 5.55 23.88
C PHE A 184 -28.02 5.41 25.35
N LYS A 185 -28.69 6.41 25.92
CA LYS A 185 -29.17 6.36 27.32
C LYS A 185 -30.50 5.63 27.48
N ASP A 186 -31.42 5.78 26.52
CA ASP A 186 -32.64 4.94 26.43
C ASP A 186 -32.49 3.97 25.23
N PRO A 187 -32.47 2.64 25.48
CA PRO A 187 -32.48 1.62 24.42
C PRO A 187 -33.64 1.75 23.42
N LYS A 188 -34.74 2.44 23.78
CA LYS A 188 -35.86 2.71 22.85
C LYS A 188 -35.44 3.55 21.64
N GLU A 189 -34.48 4.47 21.78
CA GLU A 189 -34.02 5.27 20.64
C GLU A 189 -33.28 4.39 19.62
N LEU A 190 -32.47 3.43 20.09
CA LEU A 190 -31.87 2.41 19.22
C LEU A 190 -32.94 1.51 18.58
N ARG A 191 -34.02 1.17 19.29
CA ARG A 191 -35.14 0.40 18.71
C ARG A 191 -35.91 1.16 17.64
N LYS A 192 -36.14 2.48 17.79
CA LYS A 192 -36.74 3.32 16.72
C LYS A 192 -35.90 3.34 15.45
N ILE A 193 -34.57 3.28 15.60
CA ILE A 193 -33.61 3.18 14.49
C ILE A 193 -33.71 1.81 13.83
N LEU A 194 -33.67 0.74 14.64
CA LEU A 194 -33.69 -0.65 14.17
C LEU A 194 -34.96 -0.97 13.37
N SER A 195 -36.11 -0.41 13.76
CA SER A 195 -37.40 -0.66 13.10
C SER A 195 -37.58 0.06 11.74
N GLN A 196 -36.68 0.97 11.35
CA GLN A 196 -36.75 1.65 10.06
C GLN A 196 -36.45 0.70 8.90
N GLU A 197 -37.15 0.88 7.78
CA GLU A 197 -36.91 0.12 6.55
C GLU A 197 -35.58 0.54 5.88
N ILE A 198 -34.55 -0.28 6.03
CA ILE A 198 -33.17 0.04 5.59
C ILE A 198 -32.61 -1.05 4.66
N ASP A 199 -31.87 -0.68 3.61
CA ASP A 199 -31.28 -1.65 2.68
C ASP A 199 -30.00 -2.30 3.25
N SER A 200 -29.19 -1.53 3.97
CA SER A 200 -28.01 -2.04 4.66
C SER A 200 -27.73 -1.28 5.95
N MET A 201 -27.73 -2.01 7.07
CA MET A 201 -27.40 -1.47 8.40
C MET A 201 -26.12 -2.11 8.93
N GLU A 202 -25.18 -1.29 9.38
CA GLU A 202 -23.94 -1.74 10.04
C GLU A 202 -23.85 -1.16 11.45
N ILE A 203 -23.47 -1.97 12.44
CA ILE A 203 -23.19 -1.55 13.82
C ILE A 203 -21.80 -2.03 14.22
N HIS A 204 -20.91 -1.09 14.52
CA HIS A 204 -19.53 -1.31 14.93
C HIS A 204 -19.31 -0.74 16.33
N VAL A 205 -19.05 -1.57 17.33
CA VAL A 205 -18.79 -1.12 18.71
C VAL A 205 -17.29 -0.85 18.93
N ARG A 206 -16.97 0.17 19.73
CA ARG A 206 -15.62 0.45 20.24
C ARG A 206 -15.58 0.44 21.77
N GLY A 207 -14.56 -0.20 22.33
CA GLY A 207 -14.34 -0.30 23.78
C GLY A 207 -15.05 -1.51 24.38
N SER A 208 -15.50 -1.37 25.62
CA SER A 208 -16.32 -2.39 26.30
C SER A 208 -17.57 -2.76 25.47
N PRO A 209 -18.01 -4.02 25.48
CA PRO A 209 -19.14 -4.46 24.66
C PRO A 209 -20.42 -3.69 24.97
N PHE A 210 -21.14 -3.32 23.91
CA PHE A 210 -22.49 -2.78 23.99
C PHE A 210 -23.49 -3.95 23.92
N SER A 211 -24.41 -4.02 24.89
CA SER A 211 -25.33 -5.15 25.04
C SER A 211 -26.57 -5.02 24.14
N LEU A 212 -26.43 -5.37 22.86
CA LEU A 212 -27.57 -5.74 22.02
C LEU A 212 -28.06 -7.14 22.40
N ASN A 213 -29.36 -7.29 22.66
CA ASN A 213 -30.01 -8.57 22.98
C ASN A 213 -30.83 -9.09 21.78
N LEU A 214 -31.29 -10.34 21.90
CA LEU A 214 -32.22 -10.99 20.96
C LEU A 214 -33.40 -10.08 20.57
N SER A 215 -34.03 -9.40 21.53
CA SER A 215 -35.20 -8.55 21.26
C SER A 215 -34.84 -7.28 20.46
N ASP A 216 -33.60 -6.79 20.50
CA ASP A 216 -33.14 -5.72 19.60
C ASP A 216 -32.93 -6.28 18.18
N LEU A 217 -32.29 -7.45 18.06
CA LEU A 217 -32.05 -8.13 16.79
C LEU A 217 -33.36 -8.43 16.03
N ILE A 218 -34.40 -8.87 16.74
CA ILE A 218 -35.76 -9.07 16.20
C ILE A 218 -36.40 -7.75 15.74
N THR A 219 -36.12 -6.63 16.41
CA THR A 219 -36.65 -5.30 16.07
C THR A 219 -36.06 -4.76 14.76
N SER A 220 -34.95 -5.33 14.27
CA SER A 220 -34.33 -4.90 13.01
C SER A 220 -35.24 -5.08 11.79
N ASN A 221 -35.30 -4.08 10.91
CA ASN A 221 -36.09 -4.09 9.68
C ASN A 221 -35.20 -3.82 8.44
N ALA A 222 -33.97 -4.36 8.50
CA ALA A 222 -32.94 -4.18 7.48
C ALA A 222 -32.85 -5.38 6.52
N VAL A 223 -32.58 -5.14 5.24
CA VAL A 223 -32.35 -6.20 4.23
C VAL A 223 -30.98 -6.86 4.41
N LYS A 224 -29.94 -6.06 4.69
CA LYS A 224 -28.66 -6.53 5.25
C LYS A 224 -28.44 -5.98 6.64
N PHE A 225 -27.92 -6.81 7.54
CA PHE A 225 -27.48 -6.38 8.87
C PHE A 225 -26.06 -6.89 9.16
N PHE A 226 -25.18 -6.01 9.61
CA PHE A 226 -23.79 -6.32 9.96
C PHE A 226 -23.50 -5.85 11.38
N LEU A 227 -23.04 -6.76 12.24
CA LEU A 227 -22.87 -6.54 13.67
C LEU A 227 -21.45 -6.89 14.11
N ARG A 228 -20.77 -5.96 14.81
CA ARG A 228 -19.39 -6.14 15.27
C ARG A 228 -19.17 -5.59 16.69
N GLY A 229 -18.66 -6.45 17.58
CA GLY A 229 -18.25 -6.09 18.94
C GLY A 229 -19.39 -6.14 19.95
N LEU A 230 -20.16 -7.24 19.96
CA LEU A 230 -21.36 -7.41 20.78
C LEU A 230 -21.28 -8.66 21.67
N THR A 231 -22.01 -8.61 22.79
CA THR A 231 -22.29 -9.76 23.67
C THR A 231 -23.57 -10.51 23.26
N LEU A 232 -23.81 -10.69 21.96
CA LEU A 232 -24.90 -11.57 21.50
C LEU A 232 -24.51 -13.02 21.79
N THR A 233 -25.23 -13.69 22.68
CA THR A 233 -24.89 -15.05 23.06
C THR A 233 -25.24 -16.06 21.96
N GLN A 234 -24.52 -17.19 21.93
CA GLN A 234 -24.79 -18.28 20.98
C GLN A 234 -26.22 -18.83 21.12
N LYS A 235 -26.76 -18.80 22.35
CA LYS A 235 -28.16 -19.13 22.67
C LYS A 235 -29.16 -18.14 22.05
N GLU A 236 -28.90 -16.84 22.12
CA GLU A 236 -29.75 -15.83 21.48
C GLU A 236 -29.73 -15.94 19.95
N LEU A 237 -28.57 -16.24 19.35
CA LEU A 237 -28.50 -16.50 17.91
C LEU A 237 -29.26 -17.78 17.51
N ASN A 238 -29.20 -18.83 18.32
CA ASN A 238 -29.99 -20.05 18.12
C ASN A 238 -31.50 -19.77 18.16
N GLU A 239 -31.98 -19.02 19.16
CA GLU A 239 -33.40 -18.61 19.24
C GLU A 239 -33.80 -17.66 18.09
N PHE A 240 -32.93 -16.73 17.69
CA PHE A 240 -33.17 -15.88 16.52
C PHE A 240 -33.39 -16.71 15.25
N PHE A 241 -32.57 -17.75 15.01
CA PHE A 241 -32.77 -18.62 13.85
C PHE A 241 -34.02 -19.52 13.97
N LYS A 242 -34.46 -19.91 15.18
CA LYS A 242 -35.75 -20.59 15.39
C LYS A 242 -36.93 -19.66 15.05
N MET A 243 -36.89 -18.42 15.52
CA MET A 243 -37.89 -17.40 15.17
C MET A 243 -37.87 -17.09 13.67
N TRP A 244 -36.69 -17.05 13.04
CA TRP A 244 -36.58 -16.91 11.59
C TRP A 244 -37.21 -18.10 10.86
N LYS A 245 -36.98 -19.36 11.29
CA LYS A 245 -37.66 -20.55 10.72
C LYS A 245 -39.19 -20.46 10.80
N ARG A 246 -39.73 -19.83 11.85
CA ARG A 246 -41.18 -19.61 12.00
C ARG A 246 -41.72 -18.34 11.33
N ASN A 247 -40.85 -17.51 10.73
CA ASN A 247 -41.19 -16.18 10.20
C ASN A 247 -41.73 -15.21 11.29
N GLU A 248 -41.21 -15.34 12.53
CA GLU A 248 -41.55 -14.51 13.69
C GLU A 248 -40.66 -13.25 13.85
N CYS A 249 -39.63 -13.09 13.00
CA CYS A 249 -38.71 -11.96 13.00
C CYS A 249 -38.38 -11.47 11.58
N ASN A 250 -37.78 -10.28 11.46
CA ASN A 250 -37.38 -9.55 10.23
C ASN A 250 -37.63 -10.32 8.90
N PRO A 251 -38.78 -10.09 8.22
CA PRO A 251 -39.14 -10.82 7.01
C PRO A 251 -38.36 -10.38 5.76
N ARG A 252 -37.65 -9.25 5.83
CA ARG A 252 -36.82 -8.64 4.77
C ARG A 252 -35.36 -9.09 4.79
N LEU A 253 -34.89 -9.72 5.86
CA LEU A 253 -33.48 -10.08 6.05
C LEU A 253 -32.98 -11.07 4.99
N GLU A 254 -32.13 -10.61 4.08
CA GLU A 254 -31.42 -11.43 3.10
C GLU A 254 -29.97 -11.73 3.49
N TYR A 255 -29.39 -10.94 4.39
CA TYR A 255 -28.00 -11.07 4.81
C TYR A 255 -27.80 -10.66 6.27
N LEU A 256 -27.15 -11.50 7.08
CA LEU A 256 -26.69 -11.16 8.43
C LEU A 256 -25.23 -11.58 8.62
N THR A 257 -24.40 -10.70 9.20
CA THR A 257 -23.09 -11.05 9.77
C THR A 257 -23.06 -10.65 11.24
N VAL A 258 -22.60 -11.55 12.10
CA VAL A 258 -22.31 -11.28 13.51
C VAL A 258 -20.87 -11.67 13.81
N LEU A 259 -20.06 -10.70 14.21
CA LEU A 259 -18.70 -10.89 14.75
C LEU A 259 -18.77 -10.92 16.28
N LEU A 260 -18.39 -12.06 16.86
CA LEU A 260 -18.49 -12.36 18.29
C LEU A 260 -17.13 -12.20 18.98
N TYR A 261 -17.15 -11.99 20.30
CA TYR A 261 -15.94 -11.93 21.13
C TYR A 261 -15.43 -13.31 21.55
N GLU A 262 -16.30 -14.32 21.59
CA GLU A 262 -16.01 -15.69 22.03
C GLU A 262 -15.96 -16.64 20.82
N ASP A 263 -15.34 -17.80 21.00
CA ASP A 263 -15.27 -18.86 19.98
C ASP A 263 -16.64 -19.46 19.68
N VAL A 264 -16.92 -19.70 18.40
CA VAL A 264 -18.26 -20.07 17.93
C VAL A 264 -18.41 -21.59 17.82
N PHE A 265 -19.30 -22.17 18.62
CA PHE A 265 -19.61 -23.61 18.57
C PHE A 265 -20.78 -23.87 17.61
N GLU A 266 -20.51 -24.52 16.47
CA GLU A 266 -21.52 -24.78 15.43
C GLU A 266 -22.76 -25.46 16.03
N ASP A 267 -22.57 -26.52 16.84
CA ASP A 267 -23.65 -27.31 17.43
C ASP A 267 -24.57 -26.48 18.36
N ALA A 268 -24.02 -25.52 19.11
CA ALA A 268 -24.80 -24.67 20.00
C ALA A 268 -25.76 -23.75 19.24
N ILE A 269 -25.35 -23.28 18.05
CA ILE A 269 -26.16 -22.42 17.18
C ILE A 269 -27.10 -23.23 16.28
N LEU A 270 -26.72 -24.45 15.88
CA LEU A 270 -27.52 -25.32 15.01
C LEU A 270 -28.56 -26.18 15.76
N SER A 271 -28.46 -26.33 17.09
CA SER A 271 -29.34 -27.18 17.89
C SER A 271 -30.83 -26.84 17.68
N GLY A 272 -31.64 -27.84 17.30
CA GLY A 272 -33.07 -27.68 17.00
C GLY A 272 -33.41 -26.90 15.73
N LEU A 273 -32.45 -26.64 14.84
CA LEU A 273 -32.69 -25.96 13.56
C LEU A 273 -32.95 -26.90 12.37
N ASP A 274 -32.87 -28.22 12.53
CA ASP A 274 -33.01 -29.23 11.46
C ASP A 274 -32.08 -28.95 10.25
N ALA A 275 -30.89 -28.41 10.52
CA ALA A 275 -30.05 -27.75 9.53
C ALA A 275 -29.30 -28.76 8.63
N VAL A 276 -29.48 -28.66 7.31
CA VAL A 276 -28.91 -29.60 6.34
C VAL A 276 -27.54 -29.09 5.87
N LYS A 277 -26.47 -29.86 6.11
CA LYS A 277 -25.10 -29.48 5.71
C LYS A 277 -24.95 -29.51 4.18
N VAL A 278 -24.64 -28.36 3.58
CA VAL A 278 -24.46 -28.18 2.13
C VAL A 278 -22.96 -28.10 1.81
N LEU A 279 -22.47 -29.07 1.04
CA LEU A 279 -21.08 -29.11 0.56
C LEU A 279 -20.87 -28.21 -0.68
N ASN A 280 -19.63 -27.74 -0.85
CA ASN A 280 -19.25 -26.86 -1.97
C ASN A 280 -19.59 -27.46 -3.34
N GLY A 281 -20.47 -26.77 -4.09
CA GLY A 281 -20.66 -27.01 -5.53
C GLY A 281 -22.00 -27.60 -5.97
N SER A 282 -22.87 -28.02 -5.05
CA SER A 282 -24.13 -28.72 -5.39
C SER A 282 -25.28 -27.83 -5.91
N SER A 283 -25.19 -26.50 -5.77
CA SER A 283 -26.15 -25.55 -6.37
C SER A 283 -25.58 -24.13 -6.47
N SER A 284 -25.89 -23.42 -7.55
CA SER A 284 -25.65 -21.97 -7.65
C SER A 284 -26.78 -21.22 -6.93
N ARG A 285 -26.43 -20.51 -5.85
CA ARG A 285 -27.37 -19.75 -5.01
C ARG A 285 -26.97 -18.29 -5.03
N SER A 286 -27.89 -17.41 -5.39
CA SER A 286 -27.66 -15.97 -5.46
C SER A 286 -28.45 -15.23 -4.39
N SER A 287 -27.77 -14.33 -3.70
CA SER A 287 -28.41 -13.17 -3.09
C SER A 287 -28.76 -12.16 -4.20
N ASN A 288 -29.76 -11.30 -3.98
CA ASN A 288 -30.11 -10.24 -4.95
C ASN A 288 -28.99 -9.19 -5.15
N ILE A 289 -27.93 -9.23 -4.33
CA ILE A 289 -27.06 -8.09 -4.07
C ILE A 289 -25.60 -8.34 -4.52
N GLY A 290 -25.44 -9.03 -5.65
CA GLY A 290 -24.17 -9.15 -6.39
C GLY A 290 -23.16 -10.17 -5.88
N TYR A 291 -23.33 -10.71 -4.67
CA TYR A 291 -22.53 -11.82 -4.17
C TYR A 291 -23.06 -13.15 -4.70
N SER A 292 -22.47 -13.63 -5.80
CA SER A 292 -22.65 -15.00 -6.31
C SER A 292 -21.41 -15.84 -5.96
N ASP A 293 -21.50 -16.62 -4.90
CA ASP A 293 -20.44 -17.52 -4.45
C ASP A 293 -20.99 -18.94 -4.27
N LYS A 294 -20.11 -19.96 -4.29
CA LYS A 294 -20.51 -21.35 -3.98
C LYS A 294 -20.60 -21.49 -2.46
N ILE A 295 -21.67 -20.98 -1.85
CA ILE A 295 -21.84 -20.95 -0.40
C ILE A 295 -22.09 -22.36 0.15
N ALA A 296 -21.04 -22.99 0.68
CA ALA A 296 -21.16 -24.10 1.63
C ALA A 296 -21.49 -23.58 3.04
N GLY A 297 -22.20 -24.40 3.81
CA GLY A 297 -22.73 -24.07 5.13
C GLY A 297 -23.82 -25.05 5.56
N PHE A 298 -24.80 -24.56 6.31
CA PHE A 298 -25.94 -25.33 6.81
C PHE A 298 -27.25 -24.64 6.42
N ASP A 299 -28.06 -25.30 5.59
CA ASP A 299 -29.36 -24.82 5.14
C ASP A 299 -30.42 -25.02 6.23
N ILE A 300 -31.09 -23.93 6.62
CA ILE A 300 -32.31 -23.95 7.42
C ILE A 300 -33.51 -23.55 6.56
N LYS A 301 -34.62 -24.27 6.72
CA LYS A 301 -35.86 -24.03 5.97
C LYS A 301 -36.88 -23.28 6.82
N ARG A 302 -37.43 -22.21 6.27
CA ARG A 302 -38.50 -21.39 6.84
C ARG A 302 -39.88 -21.94 6.48
N ILE A 303 -40.88 -21.63 7.30
CA ILE A 303 -42.28 -22.07 7.14
C ILE A 303 -42.90 -21.65 5.79
N ASP A 304 -42.49 -20.50 5.23
CA ASP A 304 -42.89 -20.03 3.89
C ASP A 304 -42.09 -20.70 2.74
N GLY A 305 -41.30 -21.74 3.04
CA GLY A 305 -40.48 -22.46 2.07
C GLY A 305 -39.16 -21.77 1.70
N LYS A 306 -38.87 -20.57 2.21
CA LYS A 306 -37.56 -19.92 2.01
C LYS A 306 -36.44 -20.75 2.64
N ILE A 307 -35.26 -20.70 2.02
CA ILE A 307 -34.04 -21.36 2.52
C ILE A 307 -33.02 -20.28 2.87
N GLY A 308 -32.48 -20.34 4.08
CA GLY A 308 -31.36 -19.53 4.51
C GLY A 308 -30.17 -20.42 4.87
N THR A 309 -28.96 -20.04 4.48
CA THR A 309 -27.74 -20.82 4.72
C THR A 309 -26.90 -20.14 5.80
N ILE A 310 -26.66 -20.83 6.93
CA ILE A 310 -25.74 -20.40 7.99
C ILE A 310 -24.32 -20.86 7.63
N LYS A 311 -23.32 -20.01 7.81
CA LYS A 311 -21.90 -20.31 7.62
C LYS A 311 -21.07 -19.73 8.76
N PHE A 312 -20.25 -20.59 9.37
CA PHE A 312 -19.36 -20.22 10.46
C PHE A 312 -17.95 -19.87 9.96
N GLY A 313 -17.25 -19.09 10.77
CA GLY A 313 -15.80 -18.90 10.76
C GLY A 313 -15.35 -18.61 12.20
N LEU A 314 -14.03 -18.66 12.45
CA LEU A 314 -13.41 -18.64 13.79
C LEU A 314 -14.19 -17.84 14.86
N ASN A 315 -14.45 -16.56 14.61
CA ASN A 315 -15.17 -15.66 15.51
C ASN A 315 -16.37 -14.95 14.83
N PHE A 316 -16.99 -15.59 13.82
CA PHE A 316 -18.16 -15.01 13.14
C PHE A 316 -19.20 -16.00 12.63
N VAL A 317 -20.45 -15.54 12.58
CA VAL A 317 -21.59 -16.20 11.96
C VAL A 317 -22.07 -15.35 10.79
N ASN A 318 -22.13 -15.92 9.59
CA ASN A 318 -22.81 -15.34 8.45
C ASN A 318 -24.08 -16.12 8.13
N PHE A 319 -25.12 -15.43 7.68
CA PHE A 319 -26.37 -16.00 7.22
C PHE A 319 -26.79 -15.35 5.90
N TYR A 320 -27.20 -16.18 4.94
CA TYR A 320 -27.51 -15.78 3.56
C TYR A 320 -28.88 -16.31 3.13
N PHE A 321 -29.77 -15.47 2.59
CA PHE A 321 -30.98 -15.94 1.93
C PHE A 321 -30.66 -16.46 0.51
N SER A 322 -31.22 -17.63 0.17
CA SER A 322 -30.97 -18.34 -1.09
C SER A 322 -32.17 -18.28 -2.04
N LYS A 323 -32.09 -17.46 -3.11
CA LYS A 323 -33.00 -17.61 -4.25
C LYS A 323 -32.65 -18.87 -5.05
N VAL A 324 -33.61 -19.79 -5.16
CA VAL A 324 -33.48 -20.97 -6.03
C VAL A 324 -33.77 -20.56 -7.48
N CYS A 325 -32.73 -20.53 -8.30
CA CYS A 325 -32.87 -20.28 -9.74
C CYS A 325 -33.51 -21.49 -10.44
N LYS A 326 -34.83 -21.44 -10.67
CA LYS A 326 -35.49 -22.34 -11.63
C LYS A 326 -34.96 -22.05 -13.05
N GLN A 327 -33.98 -22.82 -13.51
CA GLN A 327 -33.68 -22.89 -14.94
C GLN A 327 -34.93 -23.40 -15.68
N ARG A 328 -35.34 -22.70 -16.75
CA ARG A 328 -36.35 -23.21 -17.69
C ARG A 328 -35.70 -24.31 -18.54
N SER A 329 -35.80 -25.55 -18.10
CA SER A 329 -35.42 -26.73 -18.87
C SER A 329 -36.38 -26.93 -20.05
N SER A 330 -36.09 -26.30 -21.19
CA SER A 330 -36.86 -26.44 -22.43
C SER A 330 -36.47 -27.72 -23.18
N LEU A 331 -36.85 -28.87 -22.64
CA LEU A 331 -36.95 -30.15 -23.35
C LEU A 331 -38.02 -30.98 -22.64
N ALA A 332 -38.97 -31.52 -23.40
CA ALA A 332 -40.21 -32.11 -22.87
C ALA A 332 -40.22 -33.64 -23.04
N LEU A 333 -41.32 -34.23 -22.54
CA LEU A 333 -41.77 -35.64 -22.66
C LEU A 333 -41.36 -36.58 -21.52
N ARG A 334 -42.27 -37.41 -20.97
CA ARG A 334 -43.73 -37.25 -20.83
C ARG A 334 -44.23 -38.19 -19.73
N SER A 335 -45.33 -37.82 -19.07
CA SER A 335 -46.02 -38.61 -18.04
C SER A 335 -47.21 -39.40 -18.59
N SER A 336 -47.46 -40.57 -18.02
CA SER A 336 -48.80 -41.12 -17.70
C SER A 336 -48.60 -42.26 -16.68
N ASP A 337 -49.56 -42.81 -15.94
CA ASP A 337 -51.05 -42.86 -15.98
C ASP A 337 -51.61 -42.54 -14.57
N ALA A 338 -52.90 -42.26 -14.28
CA ALA A 338 -54.12 -41.81 -14.99
C ALA A 338 -55.09 -41.24 -13.88
N VAL A 339 -56.37 -40.83 -14.01
CA VAL A 339 -57.54 -41.26 -14.81
C VAL A 339 -58.61 -40.13 -14.88
N SER A 340 -59.32 -40.00 -16.02
CA SER A 340 -60.61 -39.27 -16.24
C SER A 340 -60.66 -37.72 -16.09
N SER A 341 -61.57 -36.98 -16.76
CA SER A 341 -62.60 -37.32 -17.77
C SER A 341 -62.68 -36.30 -18.93
N ASP A 342 -63.41 -36.68 -19.99
CA ASP A 342 -63.89 -35.88 -21.15
C ASP A 342 -62.87 -35.18 -22.08
N SER A 343 -62.83 -35.37 -23.42
CA SER A 343 -63.83 -35.62 -24.50
C SER A 343 -64.43 -34.31 -25.08
N THR A 344 -64.43 -34.03 -26.39
CA THR A 344 -64.29 -34.89 -27.61
C THR A 344 -63.56 -34.22 -28.81
N ARG A 345 -62.88 -35.06 -29.64
CA ARG A 345 -62.58 -34.94 -31.10
C ARG A 345 -61.76 -33.71 -31.60
N HIS A 346 -60.85 -33.81 -32.58
CA HIS A 346 -60.93 -34.57 -33.85
C HIS A 346 -59.60 -35.20 -34.35
N ARG A 347 -59.73 -36.43 -34.89
CA ARG A 347 -58.94 -37.24 -35.88
C ARG A 347 -57.42 -37.05 -36.14
N SER A 348 -56.82 -38.16 -36.57
CA SER A 348 -55.39 -38.37 -36.85
C SER A 348 -55.16 -39.44 -37.96
N HIS A 349 -53.95 -39.49 -38.52
CA HIS A 349 -53.35 -40.60 -39.30
C HIS A 349 -51.80 -40.50 -39.09
N SER A 350 -51.06 -41.50 -38.57
CA SER A 350 -50.70 -42.85 -39.10
C SER A 350 -49.63 -42.74 -40.22
N GLN A 351 -48.42 -43.36 -40.23
CA GLN A 351 -47.86 -44.66 -39.76
C GLN A 351 -46.28 -44.54 -39.65
N LEU A 352 -45.34 -45.50 -39.40
CA LEU A 352 -45.24 -46.96 -39.11
C LEU A 352 -43.82 -47.31 -38.51
N CYS A 353 -43.67 -48.44 -37.79
CA CYS A 353 -42.56 -49.44 -37.68
C CYS A 353 -41.02 -49.13 -37.80
N ARG A 354 -40.06 -49.92 -37.25
CA ARG A 354 -39.98 -51.00 -36.20
C ARG A 354 -38.51 -51.44 -35.88
N SER A 355 -38.35 -52.32 -34.86
CA SER A 355 -37.23 -53.29 -34.56
C SER A 355 -35.92 -52.79 -33.88
N GLN A 356 -35.09 -53.57 -33.13
CA GLN A 356 -35.26 -54.78 -32.26
C GLN A 356 -33.99 -55.02 -31.35
N PHE A 357 -34.15 -55.61 -30.13
CA PHE A 357 -33.25 -56.58 -29.39
C PHE A 357 -31.70 -56.37 -29.19
N THR A 358 -30.99 -56.73 -28.08
CA THR A 358 -31.28 -57.11 -26.65
C THR A 358 -30.02 -56.98 -25.71
N ARG A 359 -30.22 -57.05 -24.38
CA ARG A 359 -29.37 -57.44 -23.19
C ARG A 359 -27.86 -57.83 -23.28
N VAL A 360 -27.13 -57.55 -22.18
CA VAL A 360 -25.84 -58.18 -21.71
C VAL A 360 -25.81 -58.29 -20.16
N ALA A 361 -25.07 -59.24 -19.55
CA ALA A 361 -24.82 -59.31 -18.09
C ALA A 361 -23.52 -60.04 -17.65
N VAL A 362 -22.82 -59.45 -16.65
CA VAL A 362 -21.92 -59.98 -15.57
C VAL A 362 -21.06 -61.27 -15.72
N VAL A 363 -19.75 -61.16 -15.41
CA VAL A 363 -18.83 -62.24 -14.90
C VAL A 363 -17.80 -61.64 -13.90
N ARG A 364 -17.15 -62.44 -13.02
CA ARG A 364 -16.14 -62.04 -11.99
C ARG A 364 -15.15 -63.20 -11.65
N CYS A 365 -14.04 -62.91 -10.95
CA CYS A 365 -12.96 -63.83 -10.44
C CYS A 365 -11.91 -64.29 -11.50
N GLY A 366 -10.69 -64.79 -11.19
CA GLY A 366 -10.04 -65.19 -9.91
C GLY A 366 -8.48 -65.10 -9.91
N LEU A 367 -7.76 -65.97 -9.18
CA LEU A 367 -6.32 -65.86 -8.76
C LEU A 367 -5.31 -66.76 -9.54
N ALA A 368 -3.99 -66.60 -9.26
CA ALA A 368 -2.82 -67.19 -9.96
C ALA A 368 -2.30 -68.55 -9.41
N PRO A 369 -1.32 -69.23 -10.08
CA PRO A 369 0.11 -69.20 -9.63
C PRO A 369 1.17 -69.24 -10.77
N THR A 370 2.42 -69.66 -10.49
CA THR A 370 3.67 -69.57 -11.31
C THR A 370 4.30 -70.97 -11.62
N PRO A 371 5.62 -71.11 -11.93
CA PRO A 371 6.42 -70.92 -13.18
C PRO A 371 6.71 -72.30 -13.88
N PRO A 372 7.83 -72.65 -14.60
CA PRO A 372 9.05 -71.94 -15.10
C PRO A 372 9.45 -72.27 -16.58
N ASP A 373 10.77 -72.28 -16.87
CA ASP A 373 11.57 -72.84 -18.00
C ASP A 373 11.26 -72.42 -19.46
N ILE A 374 12.09 -71.57 -20.12
CA ILE A 374 13.39 -71.85 -20.80
C ILE A 374 13.17 -72.55 -22.16
N ASP A 375 13.58 -72.05 -23.34
CA ASP A 375 14.42 -70.89 -23.74
C ASP A 375 13.79 -70.19 -25.02
N SER A 376 14.36 -69.37 -25.92
CA SER A 376 15.73 -69.01 -26.31
C SER A 376 15.86 -67.68 -27.12
N SER A 377 17.04 -67.49 -27.73
CA SER A 377 17.52 -66.43 -28.65
C SER A 377 16.47 -65.79 -29.62
N SER A 378 16.56 -64.50 -30.00
CA SER A 378 17.75 -63.64 -30.14
C SER A 378 17.46 -62.11 -30.16
N HIS A 379 18.52 -61.30 -29.92
CA HIS A 379 18.70 -59.88 -30.30
C HIS A 379 17.66 -58.80 -29.91
N SER A 380 17.88 -58.15 -28.75
CA SER A 380 18.26 -56.72 -28.66
C SER A 380 18.26 -56.22 -27.21
N CYS A 381 19.08 -55.23 -26.85
CA CYS A 381 19.29 -54.80 -25.46
C CYS A 381 18.29 -53.74 -24.97
N PRO A 382 17.55 -53.97 -23.88
CA PRO A 382 16.92 -52.91 -23.09
C PRO A 382 17.92 -52.36 -22.05
N LEU A 383 17.92 -51.04 -21.84
CA LEU A 383 18.66 -50.39 -20.75
C LEU A 383 17.94 -50.58 -19.39
N PRO A 384 18.67 -50.58 -18.26
CA PRO A 384 18.09 -50.87 -16.95
C PRO A 384 17.13 -49.78 -16.44
N PRO A 385 16.11 -50.13 -15.62
CA PRO A 385 15.12 -49.20 -15.10
C PRO A 385 15.61 -48.40 -13.88
N THR A 386 14.90 -47.30 -13.61
CA THR A 386 15.02 -46.40 -12.44
C THR A 386 16.33 -45.61 -12.30
N LYS A 387 16.21 -44.28 -12.29
CA LYS A 387 17.27 -43.36 -11.86
C LYS A 387 16.89 -42.75 -10.50
N MET A 388 17.17 -43.48 -9.42
CA MET A 388 17.05 -42.92 -8.06
C MET A 388 18.06 -41.76 -7.90
N THR A 389 17.56 -40.54 -7.71
CA THR A 389 18.41 -39.37 -7.43
C THR A 389 18.76 -39.33 -5.94
N THR A 390 19.79 -40.09 -5.54
CA THR A 390 20.41 -39.94 -4.23
C THR A 390 21.05 -38.54 -4.13
N PRO A 391 20.72 -37.71 -3.12
CA PRO A 391 21.27 -36.37 -3.02
C PRO A 391 22.77 -36.40 -2.70
N PHE A 392 23.54 -35.52 -3.34
CA PHE A 392 24.99 -35.44 -3.14
C PHE A 392 25.33 -35.08 -1.68
N PRO A 393 26.17 -35.88 -0.98
CA PRO A 393 26.39 -35.73 0.45
C PRO A 393 27.42 -34.64 0.78
N LEU A 394 27.12 -33.38 0.42
CA LEU A 394 28.04 -32.24 0.49
C LEU A 394 28.83 -32.18 1.81
N LEU A 395 28.14 -32.27 2.95
CA LEU A 395 28.77 -32.19 4.29
C LEU A 395 29.70 -33.36 4.66
N ARG A 396 29.85 -34.38 3.80
CA ARG A 396 30.88 -35.43 3.93
C ARG A 396 32.21 -35.07 3.26
N LEU A 397 32.29 -34.00 2.47
CA LEU A 397 33.55 -33.57 1.84
C LEU A 397 34.58 -33.06 2.88
N PRO A 398 35.89 -33.16 2.60
CA PRO A 398 36.95 -32.55 3.42
C PRO A 398 36.81 -31.03 3.54
N LYS A 399 37.24 -30.44 4.66
CA LYS A 399 37.11 -28.99 4.93
C LYS A 399 37.68 -28.12 3.79
N HIS A 400 38.84 -28.48 3.25
CA HIS A 400 39.48 -27.76 2.14
C HIS A 400 38.66 -27.74 0.84
N ALA A 401 37.83 -28.76 0.59
CA ALA A 401 36.91 -28.78 -0.56
C ALA A 401 35.61 -28.02 -0.27
N LEU A 402 35.22 -27.87 1.00
CA LEU A 402 34.02 -27.13 1.40
C LEU A 402 34.21 -25.61 1.41
N ILE A 403 35.39 -25.11 1.82
CA ILE A 403 35.68 -23.68 1.87
C ILE A 403 35.34 -22.95 0.55
N PRO A 404 35.86 -23.33 -0.64
CA PRO A 404 35.54 -22.64 -1.89
C PRO A 404 34.07 -22.79 -2.31
N VAL A 405 33.39 -23.88 -1.92
CA VAL A 405 31.95 -24.05 -2.19
C VAL A 405 31.14 -23.05 -1.37
N PHE A 406 31.44 -22.92 -0.08
CA PHE A 406 30.78 -21.95 0.81
C PHE A 406 31.10 -20.49 0.43
N GLN A 407 32.29 -20.21 -0.12
CA GLN A 407 32.64 -18.89 -0.67
C GLN A 407 31.90 -18.53 -1.96
N GLN A 408 31.45 -19.51 -2.74
CA GLN A 408 30.69 -19.32 -3.98
C GLN A 408 29.16 -19.42 -3.78
N MET A 409 28.70 -19.85 -2.60
CA MET A 409 27.29 -19.86 -2.23
C MET A 409 26.77 -18.46 -1.96
N LYS A 410 25.49 -18.22 -2.28
CA LYS A 410 24.82 -16.94 -1.97
C LYS A 410 24.57 -16.86 -0.47
N LEU A 411 24.57 -15.66 0.10
CA LEU A 411 24.35 -15.46 1.54
C LEU A 411 23.07 -16.13 2.05
N ILE A 412 21.98 -16.06 1.29
CA ILE A 412 20.71 -16.74 1.60
C ILE A 412 20.90 -18.26 1.78
N ASP A 413 21.73 -18.89 0.95
CA ASP A 413 22.01 -20.33 1.02
C ASP A 413 22.99 -20.66 2.17
N VAL A 414 23.98 -19.78 2.43
CA VAL A 414 24.95 -19.90 3.53
C VAL A 414 24.28 -19.82 4.91
N ILE A 415 23.29 -18.92 5.06
CA ILE A 415 22.49 -18.79 6.29
C ILE A 415 21.48 -19.94 6.39
N ALA A 416 20.81 -20.33 5.30
CA ALA A 416 19.94 -21.50 5.30
C ALA A 416 20.69 -22.76 5.79
N LEU A 417 21.94 -22.96 5.32
CA LEU A 417 22.81 -24.05 5.75
C LEU A 417 23.21 -23.95 7.24
N SER A 418 23.50 -22.77 7.77
CA SER A 418 23.92 -22.61 9.18
C SER A 418 22.82 -22.98 10.18
N LEU A 419 21.56 -22.80 9.81
CA LEU A 419 20.41 -23.24 10.59
C LEU A 419 20.28 -24.78 10.63
N LEU A 420 20.70 -25.50 9.59
CA LEU A 420 20.54 -26.97 9.52
C LEU A 420 21.34 -27.76 10.58
N SER A 421 22.51 -27.29 11.01
CA SER A 421 23.31 -27.97 12.05
C SER A 421 24.46 -27.10 12.60
N ASN A 422 24.92 -27.43 13.81
CA ASN A 422 26.12 -26.80 14.39
C ASN A 422 27.39 -26.99 13.54
N ARG A 423 27.56 -28.15 12.87
CA ARG A 423 28.67 -28.35 11.93
C ARG A 423 28.58 -27.41 10.73
N ALA A 424 27.38 -27.22 10.18
CA ALA A 424 27.17 -26.27 9.08
C ALA A 424 27.35 -24.81 9.54
N ARG A 425 26.88 -24.41 10.74
CA ARG A 425 27.15 -23.09 11.33
C ARG A 425 28.64 -22.76 11.39
N ILE A 426 29.44 -23.67 11.95
CA ILE A 426 30.90 -23.47 12.08
C ILE A 426 31.56 -23.38 10.70
N LEU A 427 31.10 -24.15 9.71
CA LEU A 427 31.60 -24.07 8.33
C LEU A 427 31.21 -22.75 7.65
N SER A 428 29.95 -22.29 7.75
CA SER A 428 29.52 -20.98 7.25
C SER A 428 30.40 -19.86 7.85
N LYS A 429 30.49 -19.79 9.19
CA LYS A 429 31.26 -18.75 9.89
C LYS A 429 32.75 -18.75 9.56
N THR A 430 33.36 -19.91 9.33
CA THR A 430 34.81 -20.01 9.08
C THR A 430 35.21 -20.04 7.60
N SER A 431 34.25 -20.08 6.67
CA SER A 431 34.53 -20.12 5.22
C SER A 431 34.08 -18.85 4.48
N CYS A 432 32.99 -18.24 4.93
CA CYS A 432 32.38 -17.07 4.30
C CYS A 432 32.88 -15.78 4.96
N GLY A 433 33.94 -15.18 4.42
CA GLY A 433 34.43 -13.85 4.82
C GLY A 433 33.47 -12.74 4.37
N LEU A 434 32.32 -12.65 5.03
CA LEU A 434 31.22 -11.76 4.67
C LEU A 434 31.46 -10.34 5.18
N SER A 435 31.39 -9.36 4.28
CA SER A 435 31.40 -7.94 4.64
C SER A 435 29.97 -7.44 4.73
N VAL A 436 29.42 -7.47 5.94
CA VAL A 436 28.11 -6.90 6.29
C VAL A 436 28.32 -5.44 6.71
N THR A 437 27.52 -4.52 6.16
CA THR A 437 27.67 -3.07 6.34
C THR A 437 26.71 -2.49 7.37
N SER A 438 25.57 -3.14 7.59
CA SER A 438 24.71 -2.88 8.74
C SER A 438 23.72 -4.02 9.00
N ILE A 439 23.37 -4.25 10.27
CA ILE A 439 22.18 -5.02 10.66
C ILE A 439 21.26 -4.13 11.46
N ASN A 440 20.00 -4.03 11.02
CA ASN A 440 18.90 -3.43 11.76
C ASN A 440 17.91 -4.53 12.18
N ILE A 441 17.24 -4.36 13.31
CA ILE A 441 16.25 -5.31 13.82
C ILE A 441 14.98 -4.53 14.20
N ALA A 442 13.80 -5.06 13.86
CA ALA A 442 12.51 -4.49 14.27
C ALA A 442 11.63 -5.55 14.93
N ALA A 443 11.34 -5.35 16.22
CA ALA A 443 10.30 -6.09 16.93
C ALA A 443 8.93 -5.45 16.66
N ILE A 444 8.03 -6.21 16.06
CA ILE A 444 6.69 -5.76 15.65
C ILE A 444 5.67 -6.80 16.13
N ASN A 445 4.81 -6.44 17.09
CA ASN A 445 3.88 -7.37 17.75
C ASN A 445 4.59 -8.68 18.18
N HIS A 446 4.22 -9.82 17.57
CA HIS A 446 4.86 -11.14 17.78
C HIS A 446 5.78 -11.50 16.60
N SER A 447 6.67 -10.60 16.20
CA SER A 447 7.66 -10.87 15.14
C SER A 447 8.95 -10.08 15.33
N LEU A 448 10.07 -10.65 14.86
CA LEU A 448 11.36 -9.98 14.72
C LEU A 448 11.74 -9.97 13.24
N ASP A 449 11.86 -8.78 12.66
CA ASP A 449 12.38 -8.58 11.30
C ASP A 449 13.84 -8.12 11.36
N LEU A 450 14.73 -8.77 10.62
CA LEU A 450 16.17 -8.49 10.58
C LEU A 450 16.58 -8.02 9.18
N ASP A 451 16.86 -6.72 9.06
CA ASP A 451 17.32 -6.06 7.84
C ASP A 451 18.87 -6.08 7.79
N ILE A 452 19.44 -6.96 6.98
CA ILE A 452 20.88 -7.18 6.81
C ILE A 452 21.33 -6.55 5.48
N VAL A 453 22.28 -5.62 5.54
CA VAL A 453 22.84 -4.92 4.37
C VAL A 453 24.30 -5.34 4.15
N LEU A 454 24.68 -5.53 2.90
CA LEU A 454 26.00 -6.05 2.51
C LEU A 454 26.91 -4.96 1.91
N SER A 455 28.20 -5.27 1.74
CA SER A 455 29.18 -4.40 1.10
C SER A 455 28.94 -4.11 -0.39
N ASP A 456 28.00 -4.81 -1.02
CA ASP A 456 27.57 -4.62 -2.40
C ASP A 456 26.16 -3.99 -2.51
N ASP A 457 25.74 -3.28 -1.45
CA ASP A 457 24.43 -2.63 -1.26
C ASP A 457 23.20 -3.54 -1.39
N LYS A 458 23.38 -4.87 -1.50
CA LYS A 458 22.26 -5.82 -1.43
C LYS A 458 21.63 -5.84 -0.04
N LYS A 459 20.32 -6.09 -0.01
CA LYS A 459 19.52 -6.20 1.21
C LYS A 459 18.89 -7.58 1.34
N LEU A 460 19.07 -8.17 2.52
CA LEU A 460 18.52 -9.42 2.97
C LEU A 460 17.63 -9.11 4.19
N GLN A 461 16.34 -9.36 4.08
CA GLN A 461 15.37 -9.15 5.15
C GLN A 461 14.91 -10.52 5.67
N ILE A 462 14.97 -10.75 6.99
CA ILE A 462 14.62 -12.03 7.63
C ILE A 462 13.55 -11.79 8.69
N LEU A 463 12.32 -12.21 8.40
CA LEU A 463 11.17 -12.14 9.29
C LEU A 463 11.00 -13.46 10.05
N LEU A 464 11.21 -13.40 11.37
CA LEU A 464 10.95 -14.46 12.34
C LEU A 464 9.58 -14.22 12.98
N CYS A 465 8.63 -15.14 12.79
CA CYS A 465 7.28 -15.03 13.35
C CYS A 465 7.14 -15.82 14.67
N LEU A 466 6.79 -15.13 15.75
CA LEU A 466 6.74 -15.65 17.12
C LEU A 466 5.33 -16.11 17.51
N ILE A 467 4.65 -16.79 16.59
CA ILE A 467 3.25 -17.20 16.74
C ILE A 467 3.17 -18.38 17.73
N PRO A 468 2.24 -18.37 18.71
CA PRO A 468 2.15 -19.43 19.73
C PRO A 468 1.94 -20.83 19.15
N GLU A 469 2.69 -21.77 19.72
CA GLU A 469 2.62 -23.24 19.59
C GLU A 469 2.60 -23.83 18.17
N ASN A 470 1.55 -23.61 17.38
CA ASN A 470 1.26 -24.35 16.14
C ASN A 470 2.02 -23.87 14.88
N TYR A 471 2.78 -22.77 14.96
CA TYR A 471 3.48 -22.18 13.81
C TYR A 471 4.98 -21.92 14.01
N LYS A 472 5.56 -22.35 15.15
CA LYS A 472 6.99 -22.21 15.51
C LYS A 472 7.99 -22.88 14.55
N GLU A 473 7.50 -23.55 13.52
CA GLU A 473 8.30 -24.31 12.54
C GLU A 473 8.93 -23.47 11.42
N PHE A 474 8.64 -22.17 11.22
CA PHE A 474 8.98 -21.48 9.97
C PHE A 474 9.65 -20.10 10.11
N VAL A 475 10.66 -19.85 9.26
CA VAL A 475 11.29 -18.54 9.04
C VAL A 475 10.92 -18.01 7.66
N VAL A 476 10.59 -16.72 7.55
CA VAL A 476 10.27 -16.06 6.28
C VAL A 476 11.46 -15.18 5.87
N VAL A 477 12.00 -15.37 4.68
CA VAL A 477 13.22 -14.67 4.21
C VAL A 477 12.95 -13.97 2.89
N SER A 478 13.20 -12.67 2.81
CA SER A 478 12.99 -11.84 1.64
C SER A 478 14.32 -11.28 1.12
N VAL A 479 14.65 -11.57 -0.14
CA VAL A 479 15.86 -11.06 -0.81
C VAL A 479 15.47 -10.58 -2.21
N ASP A 480 15.86 -9.37 -2.59
CA ASP A 480 15.53 -8.77 -3.90
C ASP A 480 14.03 -8.86 -4.26
N ASN A 481 13.15 -8.60 -3.27
CA ASN A 481 11.68 -8.77 -3.34
C ASN A 481 11.20 -10.22 -3.59
N LYS A 482 12.00 -11.25 -3.24
CA LYS A 482 11.65 -12.66 -3.39
C LYS A 482 11.58 -13.34 -2.03
N THR A 483 10.37 -13.71 -1.62
CA THR A 483 10.12 -14.39 -0.35
C THR A 483 10.31 -15.90 -0.46
N VAL A 484 11.13 -16.45 0.43
CA VAL A 484 11.38 -17.88 0.67
C VAL A 484 10.87 -18.20 2.08
N ILE A 485 10.42 -19.43 2.31
CA ILE A 485 10.06 -19.91 3.64
C ILE A 485 10.93 -21.12 3.97
N TRP A 486 11.72 -21.01 5.04
CA TRP A 486 12.54 -22.08 5.61
C TRP A 486 11.82 -22.75 6.77
N ARG A 487 12.24 -23.97 7.13
CA ARG A 487 11.81 -24.65 8.36
C ARG A 487 12.86 -24.44 9.46
N THR A 488 12.47 -24.07 10.67
CA THR A 488 13.37 -23.89 11.84
C THR A 488 13.97 -25.19 12.34
N LEU A 489 13.39 -26.35 11.98
CA LEU A 489 13.85 -27.69 12.39
C LEU A 489 14.00 -27.87 13.92
N GLY A 490 13.21 -27.13 14.71
CA GLY A 490 13.23 -27.20 16.17
C GLY A 490 14.17 -26.21 16.86
N LEU A 491 14.86 -25.33 16.12
CA LEU A 491 15.58 -24.20 16.72
C LEU A 491 14.61 -23.20 17.37
N SER A 492 15.01 -22.61 18.50
CA SER A 492 14.31 -21.45 19.08
C SER A 492 14.60 -20.18 18.29
N THR A 493 13.77 -19.14 18.48
CA THR A 493 14.01 -17.80 17.92
C THR A 493 15.37 -17.25 18.36
N THR A 494 15.68 -17.35 19.65
CA THR A 494 16.97 -16.95 20.24
C THR A 494 18.14 -17.60 19.50
N GLU A 495 18.07 -18.91 19.28
CA GLU A 495 19.13 -19.63 18.58
C GLU A 495 19.19 -19.22 17.11
N CYS A 496 18.06 -19.05 16.41
CA CYS A 496 18.04 -18.57 15.03
C CYS A 496 18.73 -17.20 14.89
N VAL A 497 18.40 -16.23 15.76
CA VAL A 497 19.03 -14.90 15.78
C VAL A 497 20.54 -15.02 16.02
N HIS A 498 20.96 -15.77 17.04
CA HIS A 498 22.40 -15.99 17.31
C HIS A 498 23.13 -16.65 16.13
N ARG A 499 22.54 -17.67 15.48
CA ARG A 499 23.15 -18.36 14.34
C ARG A 499 23.25 -17.46 13.09
N ILE A 500 22.36 -16.48 12.95
CA ILE A 500 22.43 -15.46 11.90
C ILE A 500 23.57 -14.49 12.21
N LEU A 501 23.60 -13.90 13.41
CA LEU A 501 24.63 -12.96 13.87
C LEU A 501 26.06 -13.57 13.85
N ASP A 502 26.17 -14.86 14.18
CA ASP A 502 27.41 -15.64 14.10
C ASP A 502 27.99 -15.67 12.68
N VAL A 503 27.12 -15.84 11.68
CA VAL A 503 27.51 -16.07 10.28
C VAL A 503 27.70 -14.75 9.54
N THR A 504 26.99 -13.69 9.92
CA THR A 504 27.25 -12.33 9.44
C THR A 504 28.48 -11.67 10.07
N ASN A 505 29.10 -12.31 11.08
CA ASN A 505 30.16 -11.73 11.92
C ASN A 505 29.78 -10.35 12.47
N CYS A 506 28.56 -10.24 13.00
CA CYS A 506 28.01 -8.99 13.51
C CYS A 506 28.61 -8.63 14.88
N GLU A 507 29.50 -7.64 14.89
CA GLU A 507 30.10 -7.07 16.11
C GLU A 507 29.19 -6.03 16.78
N SER A 508 28.33 -5.34 16.00
CA SER A 508 27.32 -4.42 16.50
C SER A 508 26.09 -4.31 15.57
N ILE A 509 24.93 -4.04 16.17
CA ILE A 509 23.65 -3.76 15.52
C ILE A 509 23.51 -2.25 15.35
N GLN A 510 23.14 -1.77 14.16
CA GLN A 510 23.06 -0.33 13.88
C GLN A 510 21.76 0.27 14.44
N GLU A 511 20.64 -0.43 14.32
CA GLU A 511 19.35 0.11 14.73
C GLU A 511 18.40 -1.01 15.22
N LEU A 512 17.91 -0.92 16.46
CA LEU A 512 16.90 -1.82 17.03
C LEU A 512 15.59 -1.06 17.29
N LYS A 513 14.49 -1.51 16.70
CA LYS A 513 13.19 -0.83 16.73
C LYS A 513 12.12 -1.64 17.45
N PHE A 514 11.21 -0.96 18.12
CA PHE A 514 10.04 -1.56 18.75
C PHE A 514 8.74 -0.88 18.27
N TYR A 515 7.77 -1.68 17.83
CA TYR A 515 6.45 -1.26 17.37
C TYR A 515 5.35 -2.18 17.93
N GLU A 516 4.26 -1.61 18.45
CA GLU A 516 3.04 -2.34 18.82
C GLU A 516 3.30 -3.61 19.68
N THR A 517 4.03 -3.48 20.79
CA THR A 517 4.42 -4.62 21.65
C THR A 517 3.59 -4.68 22.93
N ASP A 518 2.40 -5.29 22.85
CA ASP A 518 1.52 -5.53 24.02
C ASP A 518 1.99 -6.73 24.88
N SER A 519 2.46 -7.82 24.26
CA SER A 519 3.07 -8.96 24.97
C SER A 519 4.21 -9.59 24.17
N PHE A 520 5.43 -9.03 24.32
CA PHE A 520 6.64 -9.61 23.78
C PHE A 520 7.30 -10.52 24.84
N ASP A 521 6.93 -11.80 24.87
CA ASP A 521 7.40 -12.75 25.89
C ASP A 521 8.87 -13.17 25.71
N GLU A 522 9.46 -12.97 24.52
CA GLU A 522 10.85 -13.33 24.20
C GLU A 522 11.90 -12.28 24.67
N LEU A 523 11.60 -11.54 25.75
CA LEU A 523 12.54 -10.60 26.41
C LEU A 523 13.98 -11.14 26.59
N PRO A 524 14.23 -12.44 26.90
CA PRO A 524 15.59 -12.95 27.06
C PRO A 524 16.50 -12.83 25.83
N ILE A 525 15.96 -12.69 24.60
CA ILE A 525 16.77 -12.45 23.40
C ILE A 525 17.49 -11.10 23.48
N LEU A 526 16.82 -10.08 24.01
CA LEU A 526 17.36 -8.73 24.08
C LEU A 526 18.61 -8.68 24.97
N ALA A 527 18.59 -9.43 26.08
CA ALA A 527 19.72 -9.53 27.02
C ALA A 527 20.96 -10.24 26.45
N THR A 528 20.89 -10.86 25.27
CA THR A 528 22.02 -11.58 24.63
C THR A 528 22.50 -10.94 23.32
N LEU A 529 21.94 -9.80 22.90
CA LEU A 529 22.38 -9.10 21.70
C LEU A 529 23.79 -8.47 21.86
N PRO A 530 24.57 -8.32 20.77
CA PRO A 530 25.80 -7.53 20.77
C PRO A 530 25.51 -6.03 20.94
N HIS A 531 26.55 -5.19 20.94
CA HIS A 531 26.42 -3.74 21.09
C HIS A 531 25.45 -3.13 20.06
N ILE A 532 24.63 -2.17 20.51
CA ILE A 532 23.57 -1.53 19.73
C ILE A 532 23.92 -0.04 19.57
N GLU A 533 24.05 0.41 18.33
CA GLU A 533 24.35 1.82 18.01
C GLU A 533 23.14 2.71 18.33
N GLN A 534 21.93 2.34 17.92
CA GLN A 534 20.69 3.10 18.15
C GLN A 534 19.51 2.19 18.55
N ILE A 535 18.73 2.61 19.56
CA ILE A 535 17.38 2.07 19.84
C ILE A 535 16.32 3.10 19.42
N TYR A 536 15.22 2.63 18.82
CA TYR A 536 14.02 3.40 18.52
C TYR A 536 12.77 2.73 19.14
N ILE A 537 11.90 3.52 19.78
CA ILE A 537 10.65 3.03 20.36
C ILE A 537 9.45 3.79 19.78
N SER A 538 8.54 3.09 19.08
CA SER A 538 7.27 3.68 18.60
C SER A 538 6.26 3.82 19.74
N ARG A 539 5.49 4.91 19.70
CA ARG A 539 4.47 5.31 20.70
C ARG A 539 3.57 4.16 21.19
N ASP A 540 3.32 3.20 20.32
CA ASP A 540 2.36 2.10 20.47
C ASP A 540 2.90 0.93 21.32
N CYS A 541 4.09 1.07 21.91
CA CYS A 541 4.66 0.11 22.86
C CYS A 541 4.10 0.27 24.29
N ASN A 542 4.11 -0.79 25.09
CA ASN A 542 3.60 -0.80 26.46
C ASN A 542 4.61 -0.20 27.49
N GLU A 543 4.14 0.62 28.44
CA GLU A 543 4.95 1.25 29.51
C GLU A 543 5.79 0.22 30.30
N VAL A 544 5.22 -0.93 30.64
CA VAL A 544 5.90 -2.01 31.38
C VAL A 544 6.96 -2.72 30.53
N PHE A 545 6.72 -2.83 29.22
CA PHE A 545 7.69 -3.37 28.27
C PHE A 545 8.88 -2.43 28.10
N VAL A 546 8.63 -1.14 27.88
CA VAL A 546 9.66 -0.10 27.75
C VAL A 546 10.58 -0.09 28.98
N HIS A 547 10.02 -0.22 30.18
CA HIS A 547 10.81 -0.32 31.41
C HIS A 547 11.78 -1.51 31.44
N LYS A 548 11.29 -2.73 31.16
CA LYS A 548 12.13 -3.95 31.13
C LYS A 548 13.18 -3.89 30.02
N MET A 549 12.82 -3.35 28.85
CA MET A 549 13.72 -3.17 27.72
C MET A 549 14.88 -2.23 28.10
N LEU A 550 14.59 -1.08 28.72
CA LEU A 550 15.60 -0.11 29.18
C LEU A 550 16.56 -0.72 30.21
N GLU A 551 16.04 -1.49 31.17
CA GLU A 551 16.85 -2.14 32.21
C GLU A 551 17.88 -3.13 31.61
N MET A 552 17.48 -3.89 30.59
CA MET A 552 18.35 -4.84 29.89
C MET A 552 19.32 -4.14 28.92
N LEU A 553 18.81 -3.29 28.03
CA LEU A 553 19.55 -2.81 26.86
C LEU A 553 20.38 -1.54 27.09
N SER A 554 20.09 -0.74 28.13
CA SER A 554 20.83 0.50 28.41
C SER A 554 22.35 0.29 28.61
N LYS A 555 22.79 -0.91 28.97
CA LYS A 555 24.21 -1.27 29.18
C LYS A 555 24.95 -1.63 27.89
N VAL A 556 24.22 -1.96 26.82
CA VAL A 556 24.78 -2.35 25.51
C VAL A 556 24.45 -1.34 24.40
N THR A 557 23.79 -0.24 24.73
CA THR A 557 23.26 0.74 23.76
C THR A 557 24.03 2.06 23.82
N SER A 558 24.35 2.65 22.66
CA SER A 558 24.99 3.98 22.57
C SER A 558 24.01 5.15 22.45
N ASN A 559 22.90 4.98 21.74
CA ASN A 559 21.94 6.06 21.47
C ASN A 559 20.49 5.56 21.62
N ILE A 560 19.59 6.43 22.05
CA ILE A 560 18.17 6.10 22.21
C ILE A 560 17.25 7.21 21.67
N ASP A 561 16.17 6.79 21.02
CA ASP A 561 15.12 7.65 20.48
C ASP A 561 13.74 7.09 20.85
N MET A 562 12.87 7.96 21.40
CA MET A 562 11.66 7.52 22.08
C MET A 562 10.60 8.64 22.21
N CYS A 563 9.34 8.29 22.46
CA CYS A 563 8.32 9.25 22.90
C CYS A 563 8.39 9.49 24.43
N GLN A 564 7.85 10.59 24.93
CA GLN A 564 7.68 10.75 26.39
C GLN A 564 6.43 10.01 26.90
N ASP A 565 5.39 9.93 26.07
CA ASP A 565 3.99 9.61 26.40
C ASP A 565 3.74 8.38 27.30
N TRP A 566 4.66 7.41 27.40
CA TRP A 566 4.49 6.26 28.29
C TRP A 566 4.66 6.61 29.76
N PHE A 567 5.64 7.46 30.11
CA PHE A 567 6.04 7.62 31.51
C PHE A 567 5.05 8.49 32.28
N ARG A 568 4.14 7.83 33.01
CA ARG A 568 3.17 8.50 33.88
C ARG A 568 3.81 9.07 35.15
N ASN A 569 4.99 8.57 35.53
CA ASN A 569 5.79 9.04 36.66
C ASN A 569 7.03 9.81 36.17
N LEU A 570 7.22 11.04 36.66
CA LEU A 570 8.38 11.88 36.35
C LEU A 570 9.70 11.19 36.75
N GLU A 571 9.74 10.51 37.89
CA GLU A 571 10.93 9.78 38.38
C GLU A 571 11.40 8.69 37.40
N GLN A 572 10.45 8.07 36.67
CA GLN A 572 10.75 7.06 35.66
C GLN A 572 11.30 7.67 34.37
N PHE A 573 10.79 8.84 33.97
CA PHE A 573 11.34 9.64 32.89
C PHE A 573 12.75 10.17 33.23
N GLN A 574 12.96 10.62 34.46
CA GLN A 574 14.26 11.08 34.97
C GLN A 574 15.34 9.99 34.89
N LYS A 575 15.00 8.73 35.16
CA LYS A 575 15.93 7.59 35.01
C LYS A 575 16.40 7.38 33.56
N VAL A 576 15.60 7.74 32.55
CA VAL A 576 16.03 7.73 31.14
C VAL A 576 17.07 8.83 30.89
N LEU A 577 16.84 10.04 31.40
CA LEU A 577 17.76 11.16 31.25
C LEU A 577 19.12 10.89 31.92
N MET A 578 19.12 10.18 33.06
CA MET A 578 20.34 9.76 33.77
C MET A 578 21.16 8.69 33.04
N LEU A 579 20.65 8.07 31.97
CA LEU A 579 21.40 7.06 31.22
C LEU A 579 22.64 7.67 30.55
N ASN A 580 23.77 6.96 30.67
CA ASN A 580 25.09 7.41 30.21
C ASN A 580 25.26 7.22 28.69
N MET A 581 24.53 8.00 27.90
CA MET A 581 24.35 7.82 26.46
C MET A 581 25.20 8.78 25.62
N ASN A 582 25.39 8.45 24.34
CA ASN A 582 25.93 9.40 23.37
C ASN A 582 24.82 10.33 22.86
N SER A 583 23.64 9.80 22.49
CA SER A 583 22.48 10.61 22.10
C SER A 583 21.20 10.14 22.81
N ILE A 584 20.44 11.07 23.37
CA ILE A 584 19.07 10.86 23.86
C ILE A 584 18.14 11.77 23.06
N THR A 585 17.15 11.18 22.38
CA THR A 585 16.09 11.90 21.65
C THR A 585 14.73 11.56 22.25
N ILE A 586 13.91 12.59 22.51
CA ILE A 586 12.60 12.46 23.16
C ILE A 586 11.55 13.28 22.42
N TYR A 587 10.41 12.66 22.12
CA TYR A 587 9.24 13.26 21.47
C TYR A 587 8.02 13.36 22.40
N ALA A 588 7.61 14.56 22.80
CA ALA A 588 6.43 14.83 23.65
C ALA A 588 5.16 15.15 22.84
N MET A 589 4.90 14.40 21.75
CA MET A 589 3.87 14.70 20.75
C MET A 589 2.41 14.44 21.20
N ASN A 590 1.86 15.18 22.16
CA ASN A 590 0.50 14.96 22.65
C ASN A 590 -0.47 16.16 22.44
N LEU A 591 -1.08 16.22 21.24
CA LEU A 591 -2.01 17.27 20.78
C LEU A 591 -3.30 17.48 21.61
N ARG A 592 -3.50 16.73 22.71
CA ARG A 592 -4.73 16.81 23.54
C ARG A 592 -4.53 17.43 24.92
N ASP A 593 -3.30 17.46 25.43
CA ASP A 593 -3.00 17.93 26.78
C ASP A 593 -1.58 18.49 26.85
N PRO A 594 -1.41 19.80 26.59
CA PRO A 594 -0.09 20.44 26.59
C PRO A 594 0.61 20.45 27.96
N THR A 595 -0.09 20.12 29.05
CA THR A 595 0.41 20.34 30.42
C THR A 595 1.36 19.25 30.93
N ARG A 596 1.47 18.12 30.22
CA ARG A 596 2.06 16.87 30.76
C ARG A 596 3.58 16.84 30.86
N VAL A 597 4.30 17.54 29.99
CA VAL A 597 5.77 17.46 29.90
C VAL A 597 6.40 18.84 30.09
N ARG A 598 6.29 19.35 31.32
CA ARG A 598 6.94 20.61 31.73
C ARG A 598 8.26 20.31 32.44
N LEU A 599 9.37 20.48 31.74
CA LEU A 599 10.70 20.23 32.28
C LEU A 599 11.08 21.30 33.32
N SER A 600 11.51 20.84 34.48
CA SER A 600 12.14 21.66 35.51
C SER A 600 13.59 21.99 35.15
N LEU A 601 14.29 22.72 36.02
CA LEU A 601 15.74 22.88 35.89
C LEU A 601 16.45 21.55 36.17
N ASP A 602 15.98 20.82 37.17
CA ASP A 602 16.66 19.66 37.73
C ASP A 602 16.58 18.47 36.75
N ASP A 603 15.49 18.34 35.99
CA ASP A 603 15.36 17.38 34.87
C ASP A 603 16.44 17.58 33.80
N LEU A 604 16.86 18.82 33.53
CA LEU A 604 17.99 19.07 32.63
C LEU A 604 19.33 18.74 33.31
N LEU A 605 19.51 19.05 34.60
CA LEU A 605 20.76 18.88 35.34
C LEU A 605 21.13 17.42 35.62
N ILE A 606 20.17 16.51 35.64
CA ILE A 606 20.43 15.06 35.78
C ILE A 606 20.83 14.37 34.46
N SER A 607 20.71 15.06 33.32
CA SER A 607 20.84 14.40 32.01
C SER A 607 22.29 14.15 31.60
N ASN A 608 22.60 12.89 31.24
CA ASN A 608 23.96 12.38 31.07
C ASN A 608 24.25 11.95 29.62
N ALA A 609 23.93 12.83 28.67
CA ALA A 609 24.10 12.62 27.23
C ALA A 609 25.10 13.60 26.60
N VAL A 610 25.78 13.17 25.52
CA VAL A 610 26.61 14.07 24.68
C VAL A 610 25.72 14.92 23.75
N HIS A 611 24.66 14.31 23.25
CA HIS A 611 23.64 14.97 22.45
C HIS A 611 22.25 14.76 23.07
N LEU A 612 21.52 15.83 23.37
CA LEU A 612 20.18 15.79 23.97
C LEU A 612 19.19 16.55 23.10
N HIS A 613 18.23 15.83 22.51
CA HIS A 613 17.20 16.41 21.64
C HIS A 613 15.81 16.23 22.26
N LEU A 614 15.12 17.35 22.49
CA LEU A 614 13.85 17.40 23.21
C LEU A 614 12.80 18.09 22.34
N TYR A 615 11.92 17.29 21.73
CA TYR A 615 10.92 17.74 20.77
C TYR A 615 9.53 17.84 21.41
N ASP A 616 8.84 18.95 21.15
CA ASP A 616 7.50 19.30 21.64
C ASP A 616 7.37 19.43 23.17
N VAL A 617 8.49 19.57 23.89
CA VAL A 617 8.52 19.74 25.35
C VAL A 617 8.17 21.18 25.77
N MET A 618 7.55 21.33 26.95
CA MET A 618 7.42 22.65 27.59
C MET A 618 8.61 22.92 28.52
N ILE A 619 9.29 24.03 28.30
CA ILE A 619 10.32 24.51 29.23
C ILE A 619 10.37 26.04 29.21
N SER A 620 10.31 26.66 30.38
CA SER A 620 10.30 28.12 30.45
C SER A 620 11.66 28.71 30.07
N VAL A 621 11.65 29.86 29.39
CA VAL A 621 12.87 30.62 29.05
C VAL A 621 13.72 30.95 30.29
N LYS A 622 13.07 31.14 31.44
CA LYS A 622 13.73 31.34 32.75
C LYS A 622 14.46 30.08 33.24
N THR A 623 13.93 28.89 32.94
CA THR A 623 14.59 27.59 33.20
C THR A 623 15.83 27.44 32.33
N LEU A 624 15.71 27.70 31.02
CA LEU A 624 16.82 27.64 30.07
C LEU A 624 17.94 28.64 30.41
N ASN A 625 17.60 29.90 30.72
CA ASN A 625 18.58 30.90 31.18
C ASN A 625 19.31 30.48 32.47
N ARG A 626 18.61 29.81 33.41
CA ARG A 626 19.25 29.24 34.61
C ARG A 626 20.17 28.06 34.25
N PHE A 627 19.77 27.19 33.33
CA PHE A 627 20.60 26.06 32.87
C PHE A 627 21.89 26.56 32.21
N PHE A 628 21.81 27.49 31.25
CA PHE A 628 23.02 28.03 30.59
C PHE A 628 23.94 28.77 31.58
N LYS A 629 23.40 29.45 32.60
CA LYS A 629 24.21 30.04 33.69
C LYS A 629 24.89 29.01 34.59
N LEU A 630 24.38 27.79 34.69
CA LEU A 630 25.05 26.68 35.39
C LEU A 630 26.10 26.04 34.48
N TRP A 631 25.80 25.84 33.19
CA TRP A 631 26.76 25.35 32.19
C TRP A 631 27.99 26.25 32.10
N MET A 632 27.80 27.58 31.98
CA MET A 632 28.89 28.58 32.00
C MET A 632 29.80 28.47 33.23
N ARG A 633 29.28 27.98 34.36
CA ARG A 633 30.00 27.83 35.64
C ARG A 633 30.52 26.41 35.88
N LYS A 634 30.45 25.53 34.87
CA LYS A 634 30.79 24.10 34.94
C LYS A 634 29.98 23.36 36.02
N LYS A 635 28.71 23.76 36.22
CA LYS A 635 27.74 23.20 37.19
C LYS A 635 26.55 22.48 36.54
N SER A 636 26.64 22.14 35.26
CA SER A 636 25.73 21.23 34.58
C SER A 636 26.47 20.37 33.55
N ASN A 637 25.94 19.17 33.31
CA ASN A 637 26.15 18.24 32.19
C ASN A 637 27.52 18.37 31.49
N PRO A 638 28.62 17.89 32.10
CA PRO A 638 29.98 18.10 31.60
C PRO A 638 30.32 17.34 30.30
N ARG A 639 29.39 16.54 29.76
CA ARG A 639 29.52 15.82 28.48
C ARG A 639 28.75 16.46 27.32
N LEU A 640 27.93 17.49 27.56
CA LEU A 640 26.90 17.94 26.62
C LEU A 640 27.48 18.82 25.50
N GLU A 641 27.70 18.22 24.33
CA GLU A 641 28.17 18.89 23.11
C GLU A 641 27.04 19.48 22.26
N HIS A 642 25.83 18.91 22.27
CA HIS A 642 24.70 19.40 21.48
C HIS A 642 23.40 19.30 22.27
N LEU A 643 22.70 20.42 22.42
CA LEU A 643 21.40 20.50 23.09
C LEU A 643 20.39 21.13 22.14
N LYS A 644 19.27 20.46 21.90
CA LYS A 644 18.26 20.90 20.94
C LYS A 644 16.86 20.85 21.52
N PHE A 645 16.13 21.95 21.39
CA PHE A 645 14.70 22.04 21.69
C PHE A 645 13.88 22.38 20.44
N LEU A 646 12.74 21.73 20.30
CA LEU A 646 11.58 22.27 19.60
C LEU A 646 10.49 22.47 20.65
N THR A 647 10.00 23.70 20.83
CA THR A 647 8.99 24.01 21.84
C THR A 647 7.87 24.89 21.29
N LEU A 648 6.70 24.77 21.90
CA LEU A 648 5.50 25.57 21.63
C LEU A 648 5.44 26.85 22.48
N GLU A 649 6.33 27.02 23.48
CA GLU A 649 6.52 28.31 24.16
C GLU A 649 7.35 29.27 23.29
N GLU A 650 7.05 30.58 23.38
CA GLU A 650 7.81 31.62 22.68
C GLU A 650 9.13 31.91 23.42
N VAL A 651 10.27 31.58 22.80
CA VAL A 651 11.59 31.79 23.42
C VAL A 651 12.14 33.16 23.05
N SER A 652 11.77 34.18 23.84
CA SER A 652 12.35 35.53 23.75
C SER A 652 13.89 35.48 23.91
N PRO A 653 14.67 35.92 22.89
CA PRO A 653 16.13 35.93 22.97
C PRO A 653 16.65 36.80 24.12
N ASP A 654 16.09 37.99 24.34
CA ASP A 654 16.53 38.91 25.40
C ASP A 654 16.44 38.27 26.79
N VAL A 655 15.34 37.56 27.06
CA VAL A 655 15.12 36.86 28.33
C VAL A 655 16.06 35.65 28.47
N LEU A 656 16.33 34.93 27.37
CA LEU A 656 17.25 33.79 27.35
C LEU A 656 18.70 34.21 27.57
N LEU A 657 19.15 35.28 26.92
CA LEU A 657 20.54 35.72 26.87
C LEU A 657 20.93 36.64 28.04
N LYS A 658 19.95 37.15 28.80
CA LYS A 658 20.17 38.09 29.92
C LYS A 658 21.18 37.55 30.94
N GLY A 659 22.38 38.13 30.93
CA GLY A 659 23.49 37.74 31.81
C GLY A 659 24.21 36.45 31.40
N LEU A 660 24.20 36.09 30.11
CA LEU A 660 25.12 35.11 29.51
C LEU A 660 26.32 35.76 28.80
N ASN A 661 26.32 37.10 28.67
CA ASN A 661 27.32 37.89 27.93
C ASN A 661 27.54 37.40 26.48
N ALA A 662 26.44 37.12 25.78
CA ALA A 662 26.49 36.51 24.45
C ALA A 662 27.06 37.47 23.38
N LEU A 663 27.92 36.94 22.51
CA LEU A 663 28.52 37.67 21.39
C LEU A 663 27.81 37.29 20.08
N GLU A 664 27.20 38.24 19.39
CA GLU A 664 26.60 38.01 18.08
C GLU A 664 27.67 37.90 17.00
N MET A 665 27.65 36.81 16.24
CA MET A 665 28.61 36.53 15.18
C MET A 665 28.05 36.93 13.80
N PRO A 666 28.82 37.63 12.95
CA PRO A 666 28.37 38.00 11.60
C PRO A 666 27.96 36.79 10.76
N GLN A 667 26.95 36.95 9.89
CA GLN A 667 26.46 35.89 8.99
C GLN A 667 27.52 35.36 8.01
N THR A 668 28.60 36.10 7.78
CA THR A 668 29.78 35.65 7.03
C THR A 668 30.66 34.65 7.80
N THR A 669 30.50 34.53 9.12
CA THR A 669 31.24 33.57 9.94
C THR A 669 30.58 32.20 9.87
N THR A 670 31.29 31.22 9.31
CA THR A 670 30.89 29.81 9.28
C THR A 670 31.63 28.99 10.32
N ARG A 671 30.94 28.03 10.94
CA ARG A 671 31.49 27.06 11.89
C ARG A 671 30.89 25.69 11.67
N THR A 672 31.65 24.64 11.98
CA THR A 672 31.22 23.25 11.79
C THR A 672 31.18 22.53 13.13
N PHE A 673 30.03 21.96 13.45
CA PHE A 673 29.78 21.24 14.71
C PHE A 673 29.43 19.78 14.43
N ARG A 674 29.76 18.87 15.35
CA ARG A 674 29.30 17.48 15.30
C ARG A 674 27.91 17.35 15.92
N VAL A 675 26.99 16.75 15.18
CA VAL A 675 25.56 16.66 15.54
C VAL A 675 25.05 15.27 15.20
N SER A 676 24.39 14.58 16.13
CA SER A 676 23.60 13.38 15.80
C SER A 676 22.37 13.78 14.96
N ASP A 677 22.10 13.02 13.90
CA ASP A 677 20.97 13.25 13.00
C ASP A 677 20.05 12.03 13.02
N HIS A 678 18.77 12.29 13.31
CA HIS A 678 17.72 11.29 13.50
C HIS A 678 17.46 10.38 12.28
N THR A 679 18.02 10.71 11.11
CA THR A 679 17.84 9.92 9.88
C THR A 679 18.83 8.77 9.71
N ASN A 680 19.94 8.73 10.45
CA ASN A 680 21.12 8.00 9.97
C ASN A 680 22.13 7.47 11.00
N SER A 681 21.84 7.57 12.30
CA SER A 681 22.66 7.18 13.49
C SER A 681 24.07 7.77 13.63
N ARG A 682 24.74 8.09 12.52
CA ARG A 682 26.09 8.65 12.44
C ARG A 682 26.09 10.16 12.70
N CYS A 683 27.03 10.62 13.53
CA CYS A 683 27.31 12.05 13.69
C CYS A 683 27.60 12.71 12.33
N ARG A 684 26.94 13.82 12.05
CA ARG A 684 27.14 14.66 10.86
C ARG A 684 27.81 15.97 11.24
N GLU A 685 28.57 16.52 10.31
CA GLU A 685 29.08 17.88 10.38
C GLU A 685 27.97 18.86 9.96
N LYS A 686 27.50 19.68 10.90
CA LYS A 686 26.51 20.75 10.66
C LYS A 686 27.24 22.09 10.57
N VAL A 687 27.15 22.75 9.42
CA VAL A 687 27.66 24.11 9.24
C VAL A 687 26.61 25.12 9.73
N VAL A 688 27.06 26.07 10.55
CA VAL A 688 26.25 27.16 11.12
C VAL A 688 26.85 28.50 10.69
N THR A 689 26.02 29.37 10.12
CA THR A 689 26.35 30.76 9.74
C THR A 689 25.83 31.73 10.79
N GLY A 690 26.68 32.65 11.27
CA GLY A 690 26.34 33.57 12.35
C GLY A 690 25.99 32.84 13.66
N GLY A 691 25.07 33.40 14.45
CA GLY A 691 24.63 32.86 15.74
C GLY A 691 25.24 33.60 16.95
N LEU A 692 24.85 33.18 18.16
CA LEU A 692 25.15 33.89 19.42
C LEU A 692 26.04 33.06 20.32
N ASP A 693 27.22 33.57 20.68
CA ASP A 693 28.22 32.78 21.40
C ASP A 693 28.28 33.07 22.89
N VAL A 694 28.34 32.00 23.69
CA VAL A 694 28.53 32.06 25.14
C VAL A 694 29.83 31.33 25.52
N MET A 695 30.54 31.87 26.51
CA MET A 695 31.82 31.32 26.99
C MET A 695 31.64 30.61 28.33
N ARG A 696 32.20 29.40 28.44
CA ARG A 696 32.32 28.65 29.71
C ARG A 696 33.54 29.13 30.50
N SER A 697 33.51 28.96 31.82
CA SER A 697 34.52 29.51 32.75
C SER A 697 35.94 28.96 32.58
N ASP A 698 36.12 27.89 31.81
CA ASP A 698 37.40 27.28 31.44
C ASP A 698 37.79 27.52 29.96
N GLY A 699 37.13 28.48 29.28
CA GLY A 699 37.51 28.94 27.95
C GLY A 699 36.81 28.22 26.79
N THR A 700 36.14 27.10 27.03
CA THR A 700 35.29 26.45 26.03
C THR A 700 34.21 27.42 25.54
N ARG A 701 34.04 27.49 24.21
CA ARG A 701 33.06 28.33 23.51
C ARG A 701 31.85 27.48 23.12
N ALA A 702 30.66 28.05 23.18
CA ALA A 702 29.46 27.43 22.62
C ALA A 702 28.62 28.44 21.82
N THR A 703 27.87 27.95 20.85
CA THR A 703 27.02 28.78 19.97
C THR A 703 25.55 28.40 20.16
N VAL A 704 24.71 29.40 20.39
CA VAL A 704 23.25 29.33 20.40
C VAL A 704 22.72 29.80 19.05
N ALA A 705 21.82 29.03 18.46
CA ALA A 705 20.99 29.44 17.33
C ALA A 705 19.52 29.34 17.72
N ILE A 706 18.75 30.41 17.48
CA ILE A 706 17.33 30.50 17.79
C ILE A 706 16.60 30.75 16.47
N GLU A 707 15.64 29.89 16.12
CA GLU A 707 14.85 30.00 14.89
C GLU A 707 13.36 29.96 15.25
N ALA A 708 12.71 31.12 15.19
CA ALA A 708 11.27 31.24 15.39
C ALA A 708 10.51 30.89 14.10
N LYS A 709 9.53 30.00 14.22
CA LYS A 709 8.60 29.59 13.17
C LYS A 709 7.17 29.79 13.66
N ALA A 710 6.19 29.78 12.75
CA ALA A 710 4.81 30.11 13.09
C ALA A 710 4.23 29.14 14.15
N GLY A 711 4.19 29.58 15.41
CA GLY A 711 3.72 28.79 16.56
C GLY A 711 4.74 27.80 17.15
N THR A 712 6.02 27.87 16.78
CA THR A 712 7.09 26.99 17.32
C THR A 712 8.43 27.73 17.39
N THR A 713 9.20 27.52 18.46
CA THR A 713 10.59 27.98 18.55
C THR A 713 11.54 26.79 18.53
N ILE A 714 12.55 26.85 17.65
CA ILE A 714 13.71 25.94 17.66
C ILE A 714 14.85 26.65 18.37
N LEU A 715 15.51 25.95 19.29
CA LEU A 715 16.76 26.36 19.91
C LEU A 715 17.77 25.22 19.73
N ASP A 716 18.81 25.46 18.93
CA ASP A 716 19.99 24.60 18.87
C ASP A 716 21.13 25.25 19.68
N PHE A 717 21.85 24.46 20.47
CA PHE A 717 23.06 24.86 21.21
C PHE A 717 24.18 23.86 20.91
N TYR A 718 25.38 24.35 20.60
CA TYR A 718 26.55 23.55 20.24
C TYR A 718 27.78 23.96 21.07
N ASP A 719 28.48 23.01 21.64
CA ASP A 719 29.85 23.17 22.15
C ASP A 719 30.87 23.09 20.99
N VAL A 720 32.00 23.78 21.09
CA VAL A 720 33.02 23.92 20.03
C VAL A 720 34.10 22.81 20.09
N ASP A 721 34.26 22.11 21.21
CA ASP A 721 35.45 21.28 21.48
C ASP A 721 35.60 19.98 20.63
N SER A 722 34.80 19.75 19.57
CA SER A 722 34.75 18.45 18.84
C SER A 722 35.16 18.40 17.36
N VAL A 723 35.90 19.38 16.81
CA VAL A 723 36.76 19.19 15.61
C VAL A 723 38.09 19.97 15.71
N PRO A 724 39.27 19.33 15.58
CA PRO A 724 40.55 20.05 15.47
C PRO A 724 40.69 20.73 14.10
N SER A 725 41.21 21.96 14.09
CA SER A 725 41.27 22.83 12.91
C SER A 725 42.20 22.29 11.80
N LEU A 726 41.62 21.71 10.75
CA LEU A 726 42.32 21.42 9.49
C LEU A 726 42.48 22.68 8.63
N THR A 727 43.39 23.57 9.04
CA THR A 727 43.95 24.60 8.16
C THR A 727 44.89 23.97 7.12
N SER A 728 44.34 23.41 6.05
CA SER A 728 45.10 22.96 4.89
C SER A 728 44.44 23.39 3.59
N SER A 729 45.21 24.11 2.76
CA SER A 729 44.88 24.32 1.35
C SER A 729 44.78 22.98 0.60
N ASN A 730 44.16 23.00 -0.59
CA ASN A 730 43.93 21.84 -1.46
C ASN A 730 42.81 20.88 -1.02
N ALA A 731 41.59 21.41 -0.83
CA ALA A 731 40.38 20.59 -0.91
C ALA A 731 40.27 19.96 -2.31
N CYS A 732 40.54 18.66 -2.43
CA CYS A 732 40.48 17.94 -3.70
C CYS A 732 39.04 17.97 -4.28
N PRO A 733 38.83 18.20 -5.59
CA PRO A 733 37.49 18.23 -6.19
C PRO A 733 36.61 17.02 -5.83
N TYR A 734 37.21 15.84 -5.63
CA TYR A 734 36.51 14.63 -5.21
C TYR A 734 35.74 14.79 -3.88
N SER A 735 36.28 15.51 -2.88
CA SER A 735 35.57 15.71 -1.60
C SER A 735 34.37 16.64 -1.75
N VAL A 736 34.48 17.69 -2.56
CA VAL A 736 33.37 18.59 -2.90
C VAL A 736 32.27 17.81 -3.62
N PHE A 737 32.64 17.05 -4.66
CA PHE A 737 31.70 16.25 -5.44
C PHE A 737 31.02 15.15 -4.63
N LYS A 738 31.66 14.60 -3.59
CA LYS A 738 31.04 13.62 -2.69
C LYS A 738 29.89 14.20 -1.85
N HIS A 739 29.95 15.48 -1.47
CA HIS A 739 28.98 16.11 -0.57
C HIS A 739 27.86 16.90 -1.28
N MET A 740 28.03 17.21 -2.56
CA MET A 740 26.97 17.84 -3.38
C MET A 740 25.65 17.05 -3.38
N GLN A 741 24.54 17.73 -3.63
CA GLN A 741 23.25 17.09 -3.91
C GLN A 741 23.20 16.56 -5.35
N PRO A 742 22.37 15.54 -5.67
CA PRO A 742 22.22 15.05 -7.04
C PRO A 742 21.90 16.16 -8.06
N VAL A 743 21.04 17.12 -7.67
CA VAL A 743 20.72 18.32 -8.47
C VAL A 743 21.94 19.23 -8.70
N GLU A 744 22.88 19.32 -7.76
CA GLU A 744 24.08 20.15 -7.89
C GLU A 744 25.10 19.49 -8.82
N VAL A 745 25.25 18.17 -8.75
CA VAL A 745 26.13 17.39 -9.66
C VAL A 745 25.62 17.46 -11.11
N ILE A 746 24.30 17.39 -11.30
CA ILE A 746 23.63 17.58 -12.59
C ILE A 746 23.80 19.03 -13.07
N ALA A 747 23.46 20.02 -12.24
CA ALA A 747 23.61 21.43 -12.58
C ALA A 747 25.05 21.76 -13.01
N PHE A 748 26.06 21.27 -12.28
CA PHE A 748 27.46 21.45 -12.64
C PHE A 748 27.82 20.75 -13.95
N SER A 749 27.34 19.51 -14.18
CA SER A 749 27.65 18.77 -15.41
C SER A 749 27.13 19.45 -16.68
N LEU A 750 26.19 20.37 -16.54
CA LEU A 750 25.56 21.09 -17.64
C LEU A 750 26.29 22.41 -17.98
N LEU A 751 27.08 22.96 -17.05
CA LEU A 751 27.81 24.23 -17.22
C LEU A 751 28.84 24.24 -18.37
N SER A 752 29.45 23.10 -18.73
CA SER A 752 30.35 23.00 -19.90
C SER A 752 30.72 21.55 -20.20
N LYS A 753 31.33 21.27 -21.35
CA LYS A 753 31.90 19.94 -21.66
C LYS A 753 33.01 19.53 -20.68
N ARG A 754 33.83 20.49 -20.20
CA ARG A 754 34.84 20.24 -19.16
C ARG A 754 34.20 19.89 -17.82
N ALA A 755 33.13 20.59 -17.44
CA ALA A 755 32.38 20.35 -16.22
C ALA A 755 31.63 19.00 -16.26
N ASN A 756 31.05 18.64 -17.42
CA ASN A 756 30.42 17.34 -17.64
C ASN A 756 31.40 16.18 -17.44
N ASN A 757 32.55 16.23 -18.11
CA ASN A 757 33.63 15.25 -17.95
C ASN A 757 34.08 15.15 -16.48
N LEU A 758 34.15 16.27 -15.75
CA LEU A 758 34.52 16.30 -14.34
C LEU A 758 33.47 15.59 -13.46
N SER A 759 32.18 15.90 -13.62
CA SER A 759 31.09 15.21 -12.92
C SER A 759 31.10 13.70 -13.21
N LYS A 760 31.21 13.32 -14.48
CA LYS A 760 31.21 11.94 -14.97
C LYS A 760 32.34 11.07 -14.38
N ILE A 761 33.48 11.69 -14.06
CA ILE A 761 34.62 11.04 -13.41
C ILE A 761 34.48 11.06 -11.88
N LEU A 762 34.10 12.19 -11.28
CA LEU A 762 34.13 12.36 -9.82
C LEU A 762 32.92 11.76 -9.10
N ARG A 763 31.74 11.72 -9.73
CA ARG A 763 30.53 11.14 -9.12
C ARG A 763 29.45 10.79 -10.15
N LYS A 764 29.14 9.49 -10.25
CA LYS A 764 27.92 9.00 -10.89
C LYS A 764 26.73 9.01 -9.93
N LEU A 765 25.55 9.30 -10.47
CA LEU A 765 24.27 9.31 -9.73
C LEU A 765 23.45 8.05 -10.06
N SER A 766 22.73 7.52 -9.08
CA SER A 766 22.00 6.25 -9.22
C SER A 766 20.47 6.41 -9.04
N PRO A 767 19.74 6.94 -10.04
CA PRO A 767 18.27 6.99 -10.02
C PRO A 767 17.67 5.61 -10.32
N ARG A 768 16.58 5.25 -9.64
CA ARG A 768 15.81 4.03 -9.94
C ARG A 768 14.95 4.19 -11.19
N ASN A 769 14.32 5.35 -11.33
CA ASN A 769 13.41 5.65 -12.45
C ASN A 769 13.82 6.95 -13.13
N ILE A 770 13.63 6.99 -14.45
CA ILE A 770 13.51 8.22 -15.24
C ILE A 770 12.10 8.26 -15.82
N ASP A 771 11.40 9.36 -15.68
CA ASP A 771 10.05 9.56 -16.20
C ASP A 771 10.05 10.80 -17.12
N LEU A 772 9.68 10.62 -18.39
CA LEU A 772 9.83 11.61 -19.47
C LEU A 772 8.47 12.05 -19.99
N LYS A 773 8.20 13.35 -19.92
CA LYS A 773 6.88 13.93 -20.20
C LYS A 773 6.98 15.08 -21.19
N GLY A 774 6.72 14.78 -22.47
CA GLY A 774 6.65 15.80 -23.51
C GLY A 774 5.37 16.61 -23.38
N LYS A 775 5.47 17.89 -22.98
CA LYS A 775 4.35 18.84 -23.03
C LYS A 775 4.43 19.67 -24.31
N SER A 776 3.37 20.43 -24.57
CA SER A 776 3.23 21.29 -25.76
C SER A 776 4.33 22.34 -25.94
N ASP A 777 4.96 22.73 -24.83
CA ASP A 777 5.77 23.94 -24.65
C ASP A 777 7.14 23.64 -24.01
N HIS A 778 7.27 22.51 -23.32
CA HIS A 778 8.52 22.04 -22.74
C HIS A 778 8.60 20.51 -22.63
N LEU A 779 9.82 19.99 -22.62
CA LEU A 779 10.11 18.63 -22.17
C LEU A 779 10.32 18.65 -20.64
N ASP A 780 9.71 17.71 -19.94
CA ASP A 780 9.83 17.52 -18.50
C ASP A 780 10.49 16.16 -18.24
N ILE A 781 11.59 16.15 -17.47
CA ILE A 781 12.40 14.96 -17.18
C ILE A 781 12.54 14.80 -15.67
N SER A 782 11.88 13.78 -15.12
CA SER A 782 11.84 13.47 -13.69
C SER A 782 12.75 12.30 -13.31
N PHE A 783 13.42 12.42 -12.15
CA PHE A 783 14.29 11.40 -11.57
C PHE A 783 13.80 10.97 -10.17
N CYS A 784 13.63 9.66 -9.97
CA CYS A 784 13.34 9.08 -8.66
C CYS A 784 14.59 8.39 -8.08
N PHE A 785 15.11 8.88 -6.95
CA PHE A 785 16.25 8.29 -6.25
C PHE A 785 15.81 7.35 -5.12
N ALA A 786 16.53 6.25 -4.91
CA ALA A 786 16.13 5.18 -3.97
C ALA A 786 16.07 5.61 -2.49
N THR A 787 16.74 6.70 -2.13
CA THR A 787 16.86 7.20 -0.76
C THR A 787 15.76 8.17 -0.34
N TRP A 788 14.98 8.72 -1.29
CA TRP A 788 14.07 9.85 -1.05
C TRP A 788 12.63 9.51 -1.42
N TYR A 789 11.88 8.92 -0.48
CA TYR A 789 10.51 8.44 -0.70
C TYR A 789 9.46 9.52 -1.03
N ASN A 790 9.80 10.81 -1.04
CA ASN A 790 8.90 11.93 -1.36
C ASN A 790 9.62 13.14 -2.02
N VAL A 791 10.68 12.92 -2.81
CA VAL A 791 11.34 13.97 -3.60
C VAL A 791 11.69 13.47 -5.00
N GLU A 792 10.88 13.87 -5.97
CA GLU A 792 11.11 13.74 -7.40
C GLU A 792 11.93 14.97 -7.87
N LEU A 793 12.98 14.76 -8.67
CA LEU A 793 13.75 15.84 -9.27
C LEU A 793 13.32 16.01 -10.72
N SER A 794 12.53 17.05 -11.01
CA SER A 794 12.07 17.38 -12.37
C SER A 794 12.91 18.48 -13.01
N LEU A 795 13.28 18.31 -14.28
CA LEU A 795 13.98 19.29 -15.11
C LEU A 795 13.10 19.69 -16.30
N TYR A 796 12.92 21.00 -16.52
CA TYR A 796 12.04 21.54 -17.56
C TYR A 796 12.87 22.23 -18.67
N PHE A 797 12.66 21.83 -19.92
CA PHE A 797 13.38 22.33 -21.10
C PHE A 797 12.40 23.02 -22.06
N TYR A 798 12.43 24.35 -22.08
CA TYR A 798 11.55 25.19 -22.90
C TYR A 798 12.15 25.46 -24.29
N LYS A 799 11.27 25.76 -25.25
CA LYS A 799 11.59 25.91 -26.68
C LYS A 799 12.33 27.20 -27.04
N GLU A 800 12.02 28.29 -26.34
CA GLU A 800 12.46 29.65 -26.66
C GLU A 800 13.04 30.33 -25.42
N ASN A 801 13.82 31.40 -25.62
CA ASN A 801 14.27 32.29 -24.55
C ASN A 801 13.06 33.08 -24.02
N ALA A 802 12.20 32.44 -23.23
CA ALA A 802 11.07 33.09 -22.56
C ALA A 802 11.59 34.15 -21.57
N PRO A 803 11.35 35.46 -21.81
CA PRO A 803 11.43 36.45 -20.75
C PRO A 803 10.29 36.16 -19.76
N ASP A 804 10.52 36.40 -18.48
CA ASP A 804 9.51 36.32 -17.40
C ASP A 804 8.77 34.96 -17.28
N LEU A 805 9.43 33.96 -16.68
CA LEU A 805 8.76 32.77 -16.14
C LEU A 805 8.81 32.73 -14.60
N ALA A 806 7.97 33.58 -14.00
CA ALA A 806 7.77 33.66 -12.56
C ALA A 806 6.70 32.68 -12.02
N ASP A 807 6.71 31.40 -12.43
CA ASP A 807 6.03 30.35 -11.66
C ASP A 807 6.75 29.00 -11.69
N ALA A 808 7.32 28.63 -10.54
CA ALA A 808 8.01 27.36 -10.30
C ALA A 808 7.98 27.03 -8.79
N ARG A 809 6.84 26.52 -8.31
CA ARG A 809 6.65 26.02 -6.93
C ARG A 809 6.27 24.53 -7.01
N PHE A 810 7.03 23.60 -6.45
CA PHE A 810 7.47 23.58 -5.05
C PHE A 810 8.87 22.92 -4.86
N ARG A 811 9.49 23.16 -3.69
CA ARG A 811 10.76 22.55 -3.21
C ARG A 811 12.05 22.89 -3.98
N ASN A 812 12.33 24.19 -4.03
CA ASN A 812 13.67 24.76 -3.76
C ASN A 812 14.87 24.24 -4.58
N ARG A 813 14.87 24.52 -5.89
CA ARG A 813 15.96 25.24 -6.61
C ARG A 813 15.62 25.28 -8.11
N ALA A 814 15.08 26.39 -8.59
CA ALA A 814 14.93 26.60 -10.03
C ALA A 814 16.31 26.86 -10.65
N PHE A 815 16.78 25.99 -11.55
CA PHE A 815 18.05 26.18 -12.24
C PHE A 815 17.87 27.07 -13.48
N THR A 816 17.59 28.35 -13.26
CA THR A 816 17.41 29.36 -14.32
C THR A 816 18.76 29.83 -14.86
N HIS A 817 19.45 28.94 -15.58
CA HIS A 817 20.59 29.33 -16.43
C HIS A 817 20.13 29.37 -17.89
N GLY A 818 20.55 30.39 -18.64
CA GLY A 818 20.21 30.51 -20.06
C GLY A 818 20.72 29.30 -20.85
N ASN A 819 19.93 28.77 -21.78
CA ASN A 819 20.35 27.62 -22.58
C ASN A 819 21.56 28.03 -23.45
N MET A 820 22.71 27.39 -23.24
CA MET A 820 23.95 27.63 -23.98
C MET A 820 23.92 27.06 -25.41
N GLY A 821 22.81 27.23 -26.14
CA GLY A 821 22.62 26.75 -27.52
C GLY A 821 22.57 25.22 -27.68
N LEU A 822 22.32 24.46 -26.60
CA LEU A 822 22.30 23.00 -26.64
C LEU A 822 20.90 22.48 -26.98
N SER A 823 20.84 21.41 -27.78
CA SER A 823 19.59 20.72 -28.11
C SER A 823 19.11 19.85 -26.93
N ALA A 824 17.81 19.53 -26.88
CA ALA A 824 17.24 18.69 -25.82
C ALA A 824 17.90 17.30 -25.73
N SER A 825 18.30 16.71 -26.87
CA SER A 825 19.11 15.48 -26.90
C SER A 825 20.45 15.69 -26.18
N GLN A 826 21.17 16.77 -26.48
CA GLN A 826 22.47 17.07 -25.85
C GLN A 826 22.36 17.37 -24.35
N TRP A 827 21.25 17.95 -23.88
CA TRP A 827 20.96 18.07 -22.44
C TRP A 827 20.74 16.69 -21.82
N LEU A 828 19.90 15.84 -22.42
CA LEU A 828 19.62 14.49 -21.92
C LEU A 828 20.88 13.60 -21.94
N GLU A 829 21.67 13.62 -23.02
CA GLU A 829 22.97 12.96 -23.13
C GLU A 829 23.88 13.32 -21.96
N ARG A 830 24.08 14.62 -21.67
CA ARG A 830 24.91 15.09 -20.55
C ARG A 830 24.39 14.67 -19.17
N VAL A 831 23.07 14.51 -19.02
CA VAL A 831 22.43 14.05 -17.79
C VAL A 831 22.60 12.53 -17.61
N LEU A 832 22.43 11.75 -18.68
CA LEU A 832 22.72 10.31 -18.68
C LEU A 832 24.22 10.03 -18.47
N ASP A 833 25.10 10.88 -18.99
CA ASP A 833 26.56 10.70 -18.88
C ASP A 833 27.09 10.78 -17.44
N VAL A 834 26.34 11.42 -16.53
CA VAL A 834 26.64 11.47 -15.08
C VAL A 834 25.83 10.45 -14.26
N MET A 835 25.16 9.50 -14.92
CA MET A 835 24.37 8.46 -14.25
C MET A 835 25.06 7.10 -14.26
N ASN A 836 24.63 6.25 -13.32
CA ASN A 836 24.98 4.85 -13.29
C ASN A 836 23.89 4.01 -13.99
N ASN A 837 24.08 3.72 -15.27
CA ASN A 837 23.16 2.95 -16.10
C ASN A 837 22.82 1.56 -15.52
N GLU A 838 23.67 0.98 -14.66
CA GLU A 838 23.39 -0.30 -14.01
C GLU A 838 22.30 -0.22 -12.92
N SER A 839 22.05 0.98 -12.38
CA SER A 839 21.06 1.22 -11.32
C SER A 839 19.66 1.61 -11.83
N LEU A 840 19.56 1.94 -13.13
CA LEU A 840 18.32 2.39 -13.76
C LEU A 840 17.38 1.20 -13.97
N MET A 841 16.26 1.17 -13.24
CA MET A 841 15.27 0.09 -13.33
C MET A 841 14.23 0.33 -14.43
N LYS A 842 13.83 1.58 -14.65
CA LYS A 842 12.68 1.89 -15.51
C LYS A 842 12.80 3.27 -16.18
N ILE A 843 12.49 3.32 -17.48
CA ILE A 843 12.13 4.55 -18.18
C ILE A 843 10.62 4.54 -18.48
N SER A 844 9.89 5.61 -18.15
CA SER A 844 8.54 5.84 -18.73
C SER A 844 8.54 7.01 -19.71
N VAL A 845 7.66 6.90 -20.70
CA VAL A 845 7.53 7.84 -21.82
C VAL A 845 6.06 8.26 -21.93
N GLU A 846 5.79 9.56 -21.79
CA GLU A 846 4.47 10.17 -21.90
C GLU A 846 4.45 11.48 -22.70
N GLY A 847 3.25 11.83 -23.18
CA GLY A 847 2.97 13.08 -23.87
C GLY A 847 3.47 13.21 -25.31
N THR A 848 3.53 14.44 -25.78
CA THR A 848 3.77 14.88 -27.17
C THR A 848 4.94 15.88 -27.20
N PRO A 849 6.21 15.43 -27.19
CA PRO A 849 7.35 16.35 -27.22
C PRO A 849 7.48 17.02 -28.60
N GLN A 850 7.78 18.33 -28.62
CA GLN A 850 8.26 19.03 -29.83
C GLN A 850 9.78 18.85 -30.06
N PHE A 851 10.46 18.03 -29.24
CA PHE A 851 11.90 17.90 -29.20
C PHE A 851 12.31 16.47 -29.59
N ASP A 852 13.26 16.31 -30.49
CA ASP A 852 13.90 15.01 -30.67
C ASP A 852 14.90 14.77 -29.53
N VAL A 853 14.58 13.75 -28.73
CA VAL A 853 15.36 13.26 -27.59
C VAL A 853 15.50 11.75 -27.60
N CYS A 854 14.96 11.09 -28.63
CA CYS A 854 15.00 9.64 -28.74
C CYS A 854 16.42 9.13 -29.00
N ASP A 855 17.23 9.90 -29.73
CA ASP A 855 18.58 9.48 -30.14
C ASP A 855 19.56 9.47 -28.97
N ALA A 856 19.33 10.30 -27.93
CA ALA A 856 20.05 10.22 -26.66
C ALA A 856 19.93 8.84 -25.99
N PHE A 857 18.83 8.10 -26.20
CA PHE A 857 18.66 6.76 -25.64
C PHE A 857 19.55 5.70 -26.29
N ALA A 858 20.16 5.97 -27.46
CA ALA A 858 21.15 5.08 -28.06
C ALA A 858 22.42 4.92 -27.18
N THR A 859 22.61 5.79 -26.18
CA THR A 859 23.67 5.65 -25.16
C THR A 859 23.39 4.56 -24.11
N LEU A 860 22.16 4.06 -24.02
CA LEU A 860 21.74 3.10 -23.01
C LEU A 860 21.94 1.66 -23.51
N THR A 861 22.92 0.96 -22.95
CA THR A 861 23.27 -0.42 -23.32
C THR A 861 22.38 -1.49 -22.68
N LYS A 862 21.60 -1.14 -21.65
CA LYS A 862 20.75 -2.06 -20.88
C LYS A 862 19.64 -1.30 -20.16
N LEU A 863 18.42 -1.80 -20.22
CA LEU A 863 17.26 -1.27 -19.48
C LEU A 863 16.39 -2.44 -18.95
N PRO A 864 16.08 -2.53 -17.65
CA PRO A 864 15.18 -3.58 -17.16
C PRO A 864 13.75 -3.38 -17.64
N SER A 865 13.21 -2.15 -17.59
CA SER A 865 11.84 -1.86 -18.04
C SER A 865 11.68 -0.56 -18.84
N LEU A 866 10.92 -0.64 -19.94
CA LEU A 866 10.36 0.51 -20.66
C LEU A 866 8.85 0.58 -20.43
N ARG A 867 8.29 1.78 -20.29
CA ARG A 867 6.85 2.04 -20.20
C ARG A 867 6.41 3.10 -21.19
N ILE A 868 5.43 2.78 -22.03
CA ILE A 868 4.73 3.73 -22.91
C ILE A 868 3.35 4.02 -22.32
N MET A 869 3.09 5.28 -21.98
CA MET A 869 1.83 5.74 -21.40
C MET A 869 0.71 5.93 -22.44
N ASP A 870 -0.53 6.01 -21.98
CA ASP A 870 -1.73 6.17 -22.82
C ASP A 870 -1.84 7.55 -23.47
N ASN A 871 -1.32 8.58 -22.79
CA ASN A 871 -1.21 9.97 -23.26
C ASN A 871 -0.04 10.24 -24.24
N CYS A 872 0.81 9.24 -24.53
CA CYS A 872 1.99 9.40 -25.38
C CYS A 872 1.61 9.53 -26.87
N ASP A 873 2.33 10.33 -27.66
CA ASP A 873 2.13 10.39 -29.11
C ASP A 873 2.47 9.06 -29.82
N ASP A 874 1.80 8.77 -30.94
CA ASP A 874 2.08 7.58 -31.76
C ASP A 874 3.51 7.59 -32.35
N SER A 875 4.01 8.74 -32.83
CA SER A 875 5.34 8.81 -33.46
C SER A 875 6.47 8.73 -32.44
N PHE A 876 6.34 9.45 -31.32
CA PHE A 876 7.30 9.42 -30.22
C PHE A 876 7.38 8.03 -29.58
N ALA A 877 6.22 7.39 -29.31
CA ALA A 877 6.17 6.03 -28.80
C ALA A 877 6.80 5.00 -29.75
N LYS A 878 6.60 5.14 -31.08
CA LYS A 878 7.29 4.29 -32.07
C LYS A 878 8.81 4.45 -32.01
N LYS A 879 9.34 5.68 -32.13
CA LYS A 879 10.79 5.92 -32.14
C LYS A 879 11.45 5.47 -30.83
N ALA A 880 10.77 5.68 -29.68
CA ALA A 880 11.20 5.15 -28.39
C ALA A 880 11.23 3.62 -28.33
N LEU A 881 10.18 2.93 -28.83
CA LEU A 881 10.16 1.46 -28.90
C LEU A 881 11.23 0.90 -29.83
N GLU A 882 11.49 1.53 -30.97
CA GLU A 882 12.49 1.08 -31.95
C GLU A 882 13.91 1.14 -31.39
N ILE A 883 14.26 2.20 -30.63
CA ILE A 883 15.60 2.38 -30.05
C ILE A 883 15.78 1.59 -28.75
N LEU A 884 14.78 1.58 -27.85
CA LEU A 884 14.94 1.01 -26.51
C LEU A 884 14.56 -0.48 -26.42
N SER A 885 13.66 -1.02 -27.25
CA SER A 885 13.26 -2.44 -27.14
C SER A 885 14.43 -3.44 -27.29
N PRO A 886 15.44 -3.23 -28.16
CA PRO A 886 16.60 -4.13 -28.26
C PRO A 886 17.41 -4.27 -26.95
N VAL A 887 17.45 -3.23 -26.12
CA VAL A 887 18.18 -3.21 -24.83
C VAL A 887 17.26 -3.44 -23.63
N THR A 888 15.96 -3.64 -23.85
CA THR A 888 14.93 -3.71 -22.81
C THR A 888 14.49 -5.14 -22.50
N ALA A 889 14.51 -5.53 -21.22
CA ALA A 889 13.97 -6.83 -20.81
C ALA A 889 12.42 -6.86 -20.77
N LYS A 890 11.78 -5.79 -20.29
CA LYS A 890 10.33 -5.69 -20.08
C LYS A 890 9.73 -4.44 -20.74
N VAL A 891 8.74 -4.62 -21.61
CA VAL A 891 8.00 -3.52 -22.24
C VAL A 891 6.56 -3.47 -21.71
N GLU A 892 6.17 -2.33 -21.12
CA GLU A 892 4.81 -2.04 -20.66
C GLU A 892 4.11 -1.06 -21.63
N LEU A 893 3.00 -1.49 -22.24
CA LEU A 893 2.21 -0.71 -23.18
C LEU A 893 0.83 -0.36 -22.60
N PHE A 894 0.62 0.92 -22.29
CA PHE A 894 -0.71 1.47 -21.98
C PHE A 894 -1.40 2.06 -23.23
N LYS A 895 -0.66 2.17 -24.34
CA LYS A 895 -1.12 2.47 -25.70
C LYS A 895 -0.50 1.49 -26.69
N ILE A 896 -1.21 1.20 -27.79
CA ILE A 896 -0.59 0.59 -28.99
C ILE A 896 -0.39 1.73 -30.01
N PRO A 897 0.85 2.18 -30.28
CA PRO A 897 1.13 3.37 -31.11
C PRO A 897 1.16 3.07 -32.61
N TYR A 898 0.99 1.81 -33.00
CA TYR A 898 1.01 1.36 -34.38
C TYR A 898 -0.38 1.52 -35.02
N LYS A 899 -0.42 2.17 -36.20
CA LYS A 899 -1.65 2.34 -36.99
C LYS A 899 -1.81 1.22 -38.02
N ASN A 900 -0.70 0.70 -38.57
CA ASN A 900 -0.68 -0.51 -39.38
C ASN A 900 -0.47 -1.74 -38.47
N ARG A 901 -1.25 -2.81 -38.67
CA ARG A 901 -1.07 -4.08 -37.97
C ARG A 901 0.25 -4.78 -38.34
N GLU A 902 0.74 -4.62 -39.56
CA GLU A 902 2.02 -5.23 -39.99
C GLU A 902 3.21 -4.66 -39.21
N GLU A 903 3.23 -3.35 -38.97
CA GLU A 903 4.23 -2.70 -38.09
C GLU A 903 4.15 -3.26 -36.66
N PHE A 904 2.93 -3.41 -36.13
CA PHE A 904 2.75 -3.95 -34.79
C PHE A 904 3.20 -5.40 -34.68
N GLN A 905 2.88 -6.23 -35.68
CA GLN A 905 3.30 -7.62 -35.72
C GLN A 905 4.81 -7.76 -35.97
N LYS A 906 5.44 -6.83 -36.70
CA LYS A 906 6.91 -6.73 -36.82
C LYS A 906 7.54 -6.45 -35.45
N PHE A 907 6.95 -5.56 -34.64
CA PHE A 907 7.35 -5.35 -33.24
C PHE A 907 7.11 -6.60 -32.37
N LEU A 908 5.95 -7.25 -32.45
CA LEU A 908 5.62 -8.43 -31.63
C LEU A 908 6.49 -9.66 -31.92
N LYS A 909 7.10 -9.74 -33.12
CA LYS A 909 8.09 -10.78 -33.49
C LYS A 909 9.49 -10.54 -32.90
N THR A 910 9.74 -9.38 -32.28
CA THR A 910 11.01 -9.12 -31.57
C THR A 910 11.12 -10.00 -30.32
N ASN A 911 12.37 -10.28 -29.90
CA ASN A 911 12.72 -11.32 -28.93
C ASN A 911 12.43 -10.95 -27.44
N LEU A 912 11.36 -10.20 -27.15
CA LEU A 912 11.04 -9.58 -25.84
C LEU A 912 10.97 -10.60 -24.69
N ASN A 913 11.67 -10.35 -23.58
CA ASN A 913 11.60 -11.25 -22.42
C ASN A 913 10.26 -11.08 -21.65
N TYR A 914 9.66 -9.89 -21.62
CA TYR A 914 8.34 -9.70 -21.03
C TYR A 914 7.58 -8.55 -21.72
N LEU A 915 6.42 -8.86 -22.31
CA LEU A 915 5.45 -7.91 -22.84
C LEU A 915 4.24 -7.80 -21.91
N PHE A 916 3.90 -6.58 -21.50
CA PHE A 916 2.73 -6.26 -20.68
C PHE A 916 1.85 -5.25 -21.42
N ILE A 917 0.56 -5.56 -21.62
CA ILE A 917 -0.39 -4.69 -22.32
C ILE A 917 -1.59 -4.38 -21.41
N ASN A 918 -1.75 -3.10 -21.08
CA ASN A 918 -2.82 -2.58 -20.24
C ASN A 918 -3.41 -1.29 -20.84
N THR A 919 -3.91 -1.39 -22.07
CA THR A 919 -4.59 -0.29 -22.77
C THR A 919 -6.10 -0.44 -22.73
N HIS A 920 -6.83 0.67 -22.70
CA HIS A 920 -8.29 0.71 -22.91
C HIS A 920 -8.68 0.50 -24.39
N GLN A 921 -7.73 0.52 -25.32
CA GLN A 921 -7.94 0.30 -26.76
C GLN A 921 -8.06 -1.21 -27.10
N PHE A 922 -8.96 -1.92 -26.42
CA PHE A 922 -9.02 -3.39 -26.42
C PHE A 922 -9.13 -4.02 -27.82
N SER A 923 -9.78 -3.33 -28.77
CA SER A 923 -9.99 -3.81 -30.15
C SER A 923 -8.73 -3.83 -31.03
N ARG A 924 -7.61 -3.23 -30.60
CA ARG A 924 -6.37 -3.19 -31.39
C ARG A 924 -5.51 -4.46 -31.29
N PHE A 925 -5.67 -5.26 -30.23
CA PHE A 925 -4.92 -6.50 -30.04
C PHE A 925 -5.84 -7.70 -30.26
N THR A 926 -5.52 -8.59 -31.20
CA THR A 926 -6.34 -9.76 -31.54
C THR A 926 -5.61 -11.08 -31.25
N LEU A 927 -6.31 -12.20 -31.43
CA LEU A 927 -5.69 -13.52 -31.40
C LEU A 927 -4.53 -13.64 -32.39
N ASP A 928 -4.69 -13.14 -33.62
CA ASP A 928 -3.66 -13.32 -34.64
C ASP A 928 -2.38 -12.52 -34.29
N ASP A 929 -2.51 -11.41 -33.55
CA ASP A 929 -1.38 -10.69 -32.94
C ASP A 929 -0.69 -11.51 -31.82
N LEU A 930 -1.45 -12.29 -31.04
CA LEU A 930 -0.91 -13.24 -30.05
C LEU A 930 -0.21 -14.43 -30.71
N LEU A 931 -0.74 -14.96 -31.82
CA LEU A 931 -0.16 -16.12 -32.51
C LEU A 931 1.20 -15.82 -33.15
N VAL A 932 1.49 -14.56 -33.50
CA VAL A 932 2.78 -14.13 -34.08
C VAL A 932 3.78 -13.57 -33.06
N THR A 933 3.44 -13.54 -31.75
CA THR A 933 4.35 -12.96 -30.76
C THR A 933 5.50 -13.90 -30.41
N ASN A 934 6.70 -13.34 -30.28
CA ASN A 934 7.93 -14.03 -29.89
C ASN A 934 8.36 -13.64 -28.45
N ALA A 935 7.41 -13.10 -27.67
CA ALA A 935 7.64 -12.74 -26.27
C ALA A 935 7.67 -13.98 -25.36
N LEU A 936 8.60 -14.02 -24.40
CA LEU A 936 8.74 -15.14 -23.45
C LEU A 936 7.58 -15.16 -22.44
N LYS A 937 7.21 -13.98 -21.94
CA LYS A 937 6.03 -13.76 -21.10
C LYS A 937 5.13 -12.69 -21.73
N VAL A 938 3.82 -12.95 -21.78
CA VAL A 938 2.79 -12.02 -22.23
C VAL A 938 1.73 -11.85 -21.13
N GLU A 939 1.45 -10.62 -20.72
CA GLU A 939 0.42 -10.30 -19.73
C GLU A 939 -0.55 -9.23 -20.26
N LEU A 940 -1.78 -9.65 -20.55
CA LEU A 940 -2.85 -8.83 -21.12
C LEU A 940 -3.87 -8.47 -20.02
N ARG A 941 -3.77 -7.26 -19.46
CA ARG A 941 -4.72 -6.78 -18.43
C ARG A 941 -5.90 -5.97 -18.98
N GLY A 942 -5.74 -5.39 -20.17
CA GLY A 942 -6.85 -4.75 -20.87
C GLY A 942 -7.65 -5.71 -21.76
N VAL A 943 -6.94 -6.49 -22.60
CA VAL A 943 -7.54 -7.26 -23.69
C VAL A 943 -8.49 -8.33 -23.16
N ARG A 944 -9.72 -8.36 -23.70
CA ARG A 944 -10.67 -9.46 -23.51
C ARG A 944 -10.50 -10.44 -24.67
N MET A 945 -10.40 -11.73 -24.36
CA MET A 945 -10.45 -12.79 -25.37
C MET A 945 -11.72 -13.62 -25.19
N THR A 946 -12.33 -14.05 -26.30
CA THR A 946 -13.48 -14.96 -26.22
C THR A 946 -13.00 -16.40 -26.02
N ALA A 947 -13.90 -17.26 -25.55
CA ALA A 947 -13.64 -18.70 -25.50
C ALA A 947 -13.31 -19.30 -26.88
N ARG A 948 -13.85 -18.72 -27.98
CA ARG A 948 -13.55 -19.14 -29.36
C ARG A 948 -12.10 -18.80 -29.73
N ASP A 949 -11.61 -17.64 -29.32
CA ASP A 949 -10.23 -17.21 -29.58
C ASP A 949 -9.24 -18.07 -28.79
N LEU A 950 -9.56 -18.39 -27.54
CA LEU A 950 -8.77 -19.34 -26.76
C LEU A 950 -8.78 -20.75 -27.35
N ASN A 951 -9.94 -21.25 -27.80
CA ASN A 951 -9.98 -22.57 -28.45
C ASN A 951 -9.16 -22.59 -29.75
N ARG A 952 -9.20 -21.51 -30.55
CA ARG A 952 -8.29 -21.34 -31.71
C ARG A 952 -6.81 -21.29 -31.27
N PHE A 953 -6.46 -20.55 -30.21
CA PHE A 953 -5.11 -20.51 -29.66
C PHE A 953 -4.60 -21.90 -29.26
N PHE A 954 -5.37 -22.61 -28.43
CA PHE A 954 -5.03 -23.96 -27.99
C PHE A 954 -5.01 -24.95 -29.17
N THR A 955 -5.92 -24.84 -30.14
CA THR A 955 -5.89 -25.69 -31.35
C THR A 955 -4.60 -25.50 -32.15
N SER A 956 -4.19 -24.25 -32.40
CA SER A 956 -2.91 -23.94 -33.07
C SER A 956 -1.70 -24.39 -32.24
N TRP A 957 -1.76 -24.23 -30.92
CA TRP A 957 -0.71 -24.67 -29.99
C TRP A 957 -0.57 -26.20 -29.97
N PHE A 958 -1.68 -26.95 -29.82
CA PHE A 958 -1.75 -28.41 -29.86
C PHE A 958 -1.25 -28.99 -31.19
N GLN A 959 -1.56 -28.33 -32.31
CA GLN A 959 -1.11 -28.70 -33.66
C GLN A 959 0.32 -28.21 -33.97
N SER A 960 1.04 -27.65 -33.00
CA SER A 960 2.38 -27.07 -33.15
C SER A 960 2.53 -26.04 -34.28
N LYS A 961 1.43 -25.34 -34.63
CA LYS A 961 1.40 -24.30 -35.68
C LYS A 961 1.92 -22.93 -35.21
N CYS A 962 2.41 -22.84 -33.98
CA CYS A 962 2.96 -21.63 -33.39
C CYS A 962 4.28 -21.95 -32.68
N ASP A 963 5.40 -21.71 -33.36
CA ASP A 963 6.76 -21.70 -32.79
C ASP A 963 7.02 -20.43 -31.96
N SER A 964 6.12 -20.16 -31.00
CA SER A 964 6.28 -19.07 -30.07
C SER A 964 7.18 -19.49 -28.92
N ARG A 965 8.11 -18.61 -28.53
CA ARG A 965 8.95 -18.72 -27.33
C ARG A 965 8.16 -18.48 -26.01
N LEU A 966 6.83 -18.49 -26.07
CA LEU A 966 5.92 -18.15 -24.98
C LEU A 966 5.92 -19.25 -23.91
N GLU A 967 6.43 -18.90 -22.74
CA GLU A 967 6.45 -19.72 -21.53
C GLU A 967 5.29 -19.39 -20.58
N HIS A 968 4.80 -18.14 -20.61
CA HIS A 968 3.73 -17.72 -19.70
C HIS A 968 2.81 -16.68 -20.35
N LEU A 969 1.52 -17.04 -20.44
CA LEU A 969 0.44 -16.17 -20.90
C LEU A 969 -0.53 -15.87 -19.75
N THR A 970 -0.74 -14.60 -19.44
CA THR A 970 -1.82 -14.11 -18.56
C THR A 970 -2.84 -13.32 -19.37
N LEU A 971 -4.12 -13.65 -19.26
CA LEU A 971 -5.20 -12.99 -20.00
C LEU A 971 -6.54 -13.00 -19.23
N ARG A 972 -7.50 -12.21 -19.73
CA ARG A 972 -8.88 -12.16 -19.23
C ARG A 972 -9.86 -12.76 -20.26
N ILE A 973 -10.72 -13.67 -19.80
CA ILE A 973 -11.77 -14.29 -20.63
C ILE A 973 -13.07 -13.52 -20.45
N GLU A 974 -13.81 -13.31 -21.55
CA GLU A 974 -15.15 -12.74 -21.53
C GLU A 974 -16.21 -13.84 -21.36
N VAL A 975 -16.75 -13.94 -20.14
CA VAL A 975 -17.78 -14.91 -19.69
C VAL A 975 -17.41 -16.36 -19.96
N PHE A 976 -16.72 -16.97 -19.01
CA PHE A 976 -16.55 -18.42 -18.94
C PHE A 976 -16.82 -18.90 -17.52
N ASN A 977 -17.44 -20.07 -17.38
CA ASN A 977 -17.43 -20.78 -16.11
C ASN A 977 -16.04 -21.40 -15.92
N ASP A 978 -15.44 -21.23 -14.75
CA ASP A 978 -14.10 -21.72 -14.38
C ASP A 978 -13.88 -23.22 -14.68
N TRP A 979 -14.99 -23.96 -14.73
CA TRP A 979 -15.10 -25.41 -14.79
C TRP A 979 -15.10 -25.96 -16.22
N SER A 980 -15.50 -25.18 -17.23
CA SER A 980 -15.61 -25.66 -18.61
C SER A 980 -14.32 -25.55 -19.43
N LEU A 981 -13.32 -24.76 -18.98
CA LEU A 981 -12.03 -24.68 -19.70
C LEU A 981 -11.17 -25.94 -19.51
N PRO A 982 -11.07 -26.53 -18.29
CA PRO A 982 -10.43 -27.83 -18.11
C PRO A 982 -11.09 -28.93 -18.95
N GLU A 983 -12.43 -28.99 -18.96
CA GLU A 983 -13.20 -30.00 -19.69
C GLU A 983 -12.92 -29.96 -21.21
N ILE A 984 -12.94 -28.77 -21.82
CA ILE A 984 -12.68 -28.60 -23.26
C ILE A 984 -11.25 -28.96 -23.66
N LEU A 985 -10.29 -28.81 -22.74
CA LEU A 985 -8.86 -29.06 -22.99
C LEU A 985 -8.38 -30.43 -22.51
N ASN A 986 -9.30 -31.30 -22.05
CA ASN A 986 -8.99 -32.57 -21.37
C ASN A 986 -7.98 -32.41 -20.21
N ALA A 987 -8.02 -31.26 -19.51
CA ALA A 987 -6.98 -30.86 -18.58
C ALA A 987 -7.09 -31.60 -17.23
N VAL A 988 -6.03 -32.28 -16.83
CA VAL A 988 -5.99 -33.12 -15.63
C VAL A 988 -5.82 -32.24 -14.39
N PRO A 989 -6.79 -32.20 -13.45
CA PRO A 989 -6.66 -31.43 -12.22
C PRO A 989 -5.62 -32.07 -11.28
N PHE A 990 -4.78 -31.25 -10.64
CA PHE A 990 -3.94 -31.70 -9.52
C PHE A 990 -4.36 -31.01 -8.19
N PRO A 991 -4.25 -31.70 -7.04
CA PRO A 991 -4.82 -31.24 -5.78
C PRO A 991 -3.99 -30.12 -5.10
N ARG A 992 -4.61 -29.42 -4.13
CA ARG A 992 -4.08 -28.16 -3.53
C ARG A 992 -3.00 -28.36 -2.47
N ASP A 993 -2.85 -29.57 -1.96
CA ASP A 993 -1.73 -30.02 -1.15
C ASP A 993 -0.44 -30.11 -1.98
N GLN A 994 -0.52 -30.63 -3.22
CA GLN A 994 0.60 -30.71 -4.14
C GLN A 994 1.09 -29.31 -4.58
N LYS A 995 2.29 -28.95 -4.13
CA LYS A 995 3.01 -27.76 -4.58
C LYS A 995 3.75 -28.07 -5.88
N ARG A 996 3.55 -27.26 -6.93
CA ARG A 996 4.36 -27.26 -8.15
C ARG A 996 5.03 -25.91 -8.33
N ARG A 997 6.27 -25.87 -8.81
CA ARG A 997 7.04 -24.63 -9.01
C ARG A 997 7.46 -24.49 -10.46
N PHE A 998 7.11 -23.37 -11.07
CA PHE A 998 7.47 -23.01 -12.43
C PHE A 998 8.70 -22.08 -12.44
N PHE A 999 9.60 -22.31 -13.39
CA PHE A 999 10.78 -21.48 -13.66
C PHE A 999 10.77 -21.09 -15.14
N TYR A 1000 11.05 -19.82 -15.44
CA TYR A 1000 11.28 -19.34 -16.81
C TYR A 1000 12.69 -19.76 -17.29
N SER A 1001 12.90 -19.98 -18.59
CA SER A 1001 14.24 -20.29 -19.12
C SER A 1001 15.21 -19.09 -19.05
N LYS A 1002 14.67 -17.86 -18.95
CA LYS A 1002 15.45 -16.64 -18.75
C LYS A 1002 15.10 -15.96 -17.42
N PRO A 1003 16.07 -15.31 -16.75
CA PRO A 1003 15.78 -14.51 -15.57
C PRO A 1003 14.90 -13.30 -15.94
N LEU A 1004 13.66 -13.30 -15.45
CA LEU A 1004 12.78 -12.15 -15.41
C LEU A 1004 12.79 -11.52 -14.01
N ASP A 1005 12.40 -10.26 -13.91
CA ASP A 1005 12.10 -9.60 -12.62
C ASP A 1005 10.88 -10.22 -11.90
N THR A 1006 10.20 -11.18 -12.52
CA THR A 1006 9.13 -11.97 -11.89
C THR A 1006 9.71 -13.28 -11.35
N PRO A 1007 9.59 -13.59 -10.03
CA PRO A 1007 10.13 -14.81 -9.46
C PRO A 1007 9.44 -16.09 -9.96
N SER A 1008 10.08 -17.24 -9.71
CA SER A 1008 9.53 -18.58 -9.94
C SER A 1008 8.19 -18.76 -9.22
N LYS A 1009 7.09 -18.93 -9.96
CA LYS A 1009 5.74 -18.99 -9.37
C LYS A 1009 5.48 -20.40 -8.85
N THR A 1010 4.99 -20.50 -7.60
CA THR A 1010 4.63 -21.79 -6.98
C THR A 1010 3.12 -21.86 -6.85
N PHE A 1011 2.51 -22.93 -7.36
CA PHE A 1011 1.07 -23.15 -7.36
C PHE A 1011 0.68 -24.24 -6.35
N ARG A 1012 -0.55 -24.16 -5.84
CA ARG A 1012 -1.22 -25.16 -5.00
C ARG A 1012 -2.53 -25.53 -5.68
N GLY A 1013 -2.50 -26.62 -6.45
CA GLY A 1013 -3.54 -26.99 -7.39
C GLY A 1013 -3.55 -26.18 -8.69
N GLY A 1014 -4.18 -26.75 -9.71
CA GLY A 1014 -4.23 -26.26 -11.10
C GLY A 1014 -4.68 -27.39 -12.03
N HIS A 1015 -4.58 -27.18 -13.34
CA HIS A 1015 -4.88 -28.21 -14.34
C HIS A 1015 -3.72 -28.37 -15.32
N ASP A 1016 -3.33 -29.60 -15.63
CA ASP A 1016 -2.30 -29.93 -16.61
C ASP A 1016 -2.92 -30.19 -17.98
N ILE A 1017 -2.38 -29.59 -19.04
CA ILE A 1017 -2.63 -30.00 -20.43
C ILE A 1017 -1.34 -30.53 -21.05
N GLU A 1018 -1.45 -31.42 -22.03
CA GLU A 1018 -0.31 -32.03 -22.71
C GLU A 1018 -0.48 -31.99 -24.23
N ARG A 1019 0.53 -31.48 -24.92
CA ARG A 1019 0.58 -31.37 -26.37
C ARG A 1019 0.91 -32.73 -27.00
N ALA A 1020 0.54 -32.89 -28.27
CA ALA A 1020 0.84 -34.08 -29.08
C ALA A 1020 2.35 -34.41 -29.23
N ASP A 1021 3.26 -33.47 -28.89
CA ASP A 1021 4.71 -33.68 -28.84
C ASP A 1021 5.26 -33.91 -27.40
N GLY A 1022 4.38 -34.07 -26.41
CA GLY A 1022 4.73 -34.27 -25.00
C GLY A 1022 5.02 -33.00 -24.20
N ARG A 1023 4.99 -31.78 -24.81
CA ARG A 1023 5.11 -30.54 -24.03
C ARG A 1023 3.88 -30.33 -23.15
N LYS A 1024 4.10 -30.09 -21.86
CA LYS A 1024 3.03 -29.91 -20.88
C LYS A 1024 2.82 -28.43 -20.56
N ALA A 1025 1.61 -28.04 -20.17
CA ALA A 1025 1.36 -26.70 -19.66
C ALA A 1025 0.39 -26.72 -18.47
N ILE A 1026 0.60 -25.81 -17.52
CA ILE A 1026 -0.20 -25.68 -16.30
C ILE A 1026 -1.16 -24.49 -16.47
N ILE A 1027 -2.45 -24.72 -16.29
CA ILE A 1027 -3.50 -23.68 -16.26
C ILE A 1027 -3.88 -23.40 -14.81
N THR A 1028 -3.82 -22.13 -14.40
CA THR A 1028 -4.26 -21.66 -13.09
C THR A 1028 -5.14 -20.41 -13.21
N PHE A 1029 -6.10 -20.27 -12.30
CA PHE A 1029 -7.01 -19.13 -12.23
C PHE A 1029 -6.67 -18.26 -11.01
N GLU A 1030 -6.59 -16.95 -11.21
CA GLU A 1030 -6.13 -16.01 -10.18
C GLU A 1030 -7.01 -14.74 -10.20
N ILE A 1031 -7.58 -14.38 -9.05
CA ILE A 1031 -8.44 -13.19 -8.91
C ILE A 1031 -7.58 -12.00 -8.49
N LYS A 1032 -7.64 -10.90 -9.25
CA LYS A 1032 -6.96 -9.62 -8.96
C LYS A 1032 -7.90 -8.47 -9.26
N PHE A 1033 -8.04 -7.51 -8.33
CA PHE A 1033 -8.91 -6.32 -8.48
C PHE A 1033 -10.36 -6.67 -8.88
N ASN A 1034 -10.92 -7.72 -8.26
CA ASN A 1034 -12.23 -8.30 -8.56
C ASN A 1034 -12.41 -8.74 -10.04
N MET A 1035 -11.31 -9.09 -10.71
CA MET A 1035 -11.31 -9.67 -12.06
C MET A 1035 -10.56 -11.01 -12.03
N MET A 1036 -11.12 -12.01 -12.71
CA MET A 1036 -10.52 -13.32 -12.87
C MET A 1036 -9.54 -13.30 -14.05
N TYR A 1037 -8.32 -13.78 -13.82
CA TYR A 1037 -7.28 -13.96 -14.84
C TYR A 1037 -6.96 -15.44 -15.02
N THR A 1038 -6.87 -15.87 -16.28
CA THR A 1038 -6.33 -17.18 -16.64
C THR A 1038 -4.84 -17.02 -16.88
N ASN A 1039 -4.04 -17.83 -16.19
CA ASN A 1039 -2.59 -17.90 -16.36
C ASN A 1039 -2.26 -19.29 -16.92
N ILE A 1040 -1.51 -19.35 -18.01
CA ILE A 1040 -1.06 -20.58 -18.67
C ILE A 1040 0.47 -20.57 -18.64
N TYR A 1041 1.09 -21.61 -18.04
CA TYR A 1041 2.54 -21.78 -17.98
C TYR A 1041 2.94 -22.98 -18.81
N ILE A 1042 3.57 -22.74 -19.96
CA ILE A 1042 4.10 -23.79 -20.83
C ILE A 1042 5.42 -24.24 -20.24
N LEU A 1043 5.51 -25.53 -19.89
CA LEU A 1043 6.72 -26.14 -19.36
C LEU A 1043 7.72 -26.37 -20.52
N PRO A 1044 9.02 -26.11 -20.30
CA PRO A 1044 10.06 -26.32 -21.31
C PRO A 1044 10.31 -27.81 -21.60
#